data_AF-A0A242BYY8-F1
#
_entry.id   AF-A0A242BYY8-F1
#
_cell.length_a   1.000
_cell.length_b   1.000
_cell.length_c   1.000
_cell.angle_alpha   90.00
_cell.angle_beta   90.00
_cell.angle_gamma   90.00
#
_symmetry.space_group_name_H-M   'P 1'
#
loop_
_entity.id
_entity.type
_entity.pdbx_description
1 polymer ?
#
loop_
_entity_poly.entity_id
_entity_poly.type
_entity_poly.pdbx_seq_one_letter_code
_entity_poly.pdbx_strand_id
1 'polypeptide(L)'
;MKLNAFRERKNELFLSKLTHWQEKLTQKSGKRIVFGVVVIGCLVIANVFSSVLTNLFDRFPNQLVPVHWLSFHLIRYPWVYGLTALGGVGVYYYLLFRIQLSYGSLEEGNKATGRFTTLEELIAQYKAVPIKGETPEETYPGLSGTIVARYKDKVYIDTDPAHNYILGRSRSAKGQTKVLPDMDVYSRSEEKPHLIYASGKYELAAAGMGKETLQRRGYECSVLNLIDLDRSFQYNPLDLVKQAYLKGDIDEAIELCKTFSYPLYHNDEAREPVWEETAMALVNAVILALCYEFIECSEQPELTEKYVSLYAVANMLVELGTPDEKNGKTLLDRYFAQLPAGNPAKMEYSTVQYADGQMKASIFATTQAKLRQFIAPKVAKLMAQSTFDFRKLTKGDSPIDMTENIVIRGYVDTQTEGEYTLTYEITNDFDEKVQVERMITVGKGLIYQTLPNKDPYFSGVEHIEMPPGAKFDPREGVSCIYRYKPQAVFLVLPDYIQTNYIIASTWISQMYHVASDFAADLPGGKLKKRIRCGLDEFGNLPGFSNISSMLSVGAGRGILIDFYVQHPNQLTNKYNEKVGEFIADESMNKYFLLSGSKRAREDFSALLGDQEVTIKSRSGGVLDLNKQYTESLETRPLIAPDELGRLEEGEVVVERSIHRQDLKGNPVRPYPIFNTGEDQKLLYAFRYLEDQFDPNVDWRQLSLPMVPNLELETYSKTFAQRIKEPFKERDKEEQLKRLKGVLKEMEESPESVLDQYDTVTDQKLLQKNLDGIEAIQLPGERKKVIEVLGQETFIRLTDFLQAEETCYQDLLDHHEYYDTYLAFLLKPENKAFYQRLKGFGFVPEGDKKKE
;
A
#
# COMPACT_ATOMS: atom_id res chain seq x y z
N MET A 1 35.01 61.84 17.35
CA MET A 1 34.03 60.73 17.39
C MET A 1 32.58 61.19 17.65
N LYS A 2 32.23 61.86 18.76
CA LYS A 2 30.83 62.21 19.07
C LYS A 2 30.12 63.18 18.09
N LEU A 3 30.86 64.07 17.42
CA LEU A 3 30.27 65.00 16.44
C LEU A 3 29.91 64.32 15.10
N ASN A 4 30.64 63.28 14.71
CA ASN A 4 30.39 62.52 13.48
C ASN A 4 29.17 61.60 13.65
N ALA A 5 29.08 60.89 14.79
CA ALA A 5 27.92 60.06 15.12
C ALA A 5 26.61 60.89 15.26
N PHE A 6 26.69 62.12 15.80
CA PHE A 6 25.52 63.00 15.90
C PHE A 6 25.08 63.57 14.52
N ARG A 7 26.03 63.73 13.59
CA ARG A 7 25.77 64.20 12.22
C ARG A 7 25.26 63.09 11.31
N GLU A 8 25.80 61.88 11.43
CA GLU A 8 25.28 60.67 10.76
C GLU A 8 23.81 60.43 11.14
N ARG A 9 23.50 60.48 12.44
CA ARG A 9 22.12 60.32 12.93
C ARG A 9 21.16 61.42 12.46
N LYS A 10 21.63 62.66 12.27
CA LYS A 10 20.81 63.76 11.69
C LYS A 10 20.56 63.59 10.19
N ASN A 11 21.56 63.10 9.46
CA ASN A 11 21.45 62.87 8.02
C ASN A 11 20.60 61.64 7.70
N GLU A 12 20.72 60.56 8.48
CA GLU A 12 19.80 59.42 8.42
C GLU A 12 18.37 59.83 8.75
N LEU A 13 18.18 60.67 9.77
CA LEU A 13 16.85 61.21 10.14
C LEU A 13 16.29 62.13 9.05
N PHE A 14 17.13 62.89 8.34
CA PHE A 14 16.69 63.75 7.24
C PHE A 14 16.32 62.94 6.00
N LEU A 15 17.13 61.96 5.64
CA LEU A 15 16.90 61.07 4.50
C LEU A 15 15.70 60.15 4.73
N SER A 16 15.53 59.60 5.93
CA SER A 16 14.32 58.83 6.26
C SER A 16 13.08 59.71 6.28
N LYS A 17 13.20 60.97 6.72
CA LYS A 17 12.09 61.94 6.62
C LYS A 17 11.74 62.29 5.17
N LEU A 18 12.71 62.30 4.26
CA LEU A 18 12.52 62.58 2.84
C LEU A 18 11.85 61.40 2.12
N THR A 19 12.34 60.17 2.33
CA THR A 19 11.73 58.95 1.79
C THR A 19 10.35 58.69 2.38
N HIS A 20 10.17 58.95 3.68
CA HIS A 20 8.86 58.92 4.33
C HIS A 20 7.92 60.04 3.83
N TRP A 21 8.46 61.19 3.41
CA TRP A 21 7.68 62.22 2.71
C TRP A 21 7.26 61.78 1.31
N GLN A 22 8.13 61.04 0.60
CA GLN A 22 7.88 60.50 -0.73
C GLN A 22 6.82 59.39 -0.72
N GLU A 23 6.86 58.45 0.22
CA GLU A 23 5.79 57.46 0.44
C GLU A 23 4.47 58.12 0.87
N LYS A 24 4.54 59.20 1.66
CA LYS A 24 3.35 59.96 2.04
C LYS A 24 2.70 60.66 0.84
N LEU A 25 3.46 61.07 -0.17
CA LEU A 25 2.95 61.73 -1.38
C LEU A 25 2.13 60.79 -2.28
N THR A 26 2.45 59.49 -2.28
CA THR A 26 1.70 58.46 -3.03
C THR A 26 0.46 57.95 -2.28
N GLN A 27 0.42 58.10 -0.95
CA GLN A 27 -0.75 57.82 -0.11
C GLN A 27 -1.90 58.85 -0.30
N LYS A 28 -3.11 58.48 0.14
CA LYS A 28 -4.35 59.27 -0.03
C LYS A 28 -4.24 60.71 0.53
N SER A 29 -3.44 60.92 1.57
CA SER A 29 -3.12 62.22 2.17
C SER A 29 -2.16 63.05 1.31
N GLY A 30 -1.15 62.43 0.71
CA GLY A 30 -0.23 63.07 -0.24
C GLY A 30 -0.88 63.56 -1.52
N LYS A 31 -1.76 62.74 -2.10
CA LYS A 31 -2.57 63.10 -3.27
C LYS A 31 -3.42 64.36 -3.02
N ARG A 32 -3.86 64.60 -1.78
CA ARG A 32 -4.58 65.81 -1.37
C ARG A 32 -3.66 67.03 -1.27
N ILE A 33 -2.41 66.86 -0.84
CA ILE A 33 -1.43 67.95 -0.77
C ILE A 33 -1.04 68.39 -2.19
N VAL A 34 -0.73 67.43 -3.08
CA VAL A 34 -0.44 67.73 -4.50
C VAL A 34 -1.63 68.41 -5.17
N PHE A 35 -2.85 67.94 -4.91
CA PHE A 35 -4.08 68.58 -5.37
C PHE A 35 -4.19 70.02 -4.86
N GLY A 36 -3.96 70.25 -3.57
CA GLY A 36 -3.97 71.59 -2.97
C GLY A 36 -2.95 72.55 -3.59
N VAL A 37 -1.73 72.08 -3.84
CA VAL A 37 -0.67 72.89 -4.50
C VAL A 37 -1.07 73.25 -5.93
N VAL A 38 -1.61 72.30 -6.71
CA VAL A 38 -2.08 72.56 -8.08
C VAL A 38 -3.25 73.54 -8.09
N VAL A 39 -4.21 73.39 -7.18
CA VAL A 39 -5.35 74.31 -7.06
C VAL A 39 -4.88 75.73 -6.72
N ILE A 40 -3.98 75.88 -5.75
CA ILE A 40 -3.40 77.19 -5.39
C ILE A 40 -2.65 77.80 -6.58
N GLY A 41 -1.83 77.00 -7.28
CA GLY A 41 -1.12 77.43 -8.48
C GLY A 41 -2.06 77.93 -9.58
N CYS A 42 -3.14 77.18 -9.86
CA CYS A 42 -4.15 77.57 -10.84
C CYS A 42 -4.87 78.86 -10.44
N LEU A 43 -5.20 79.04 -9.16
CA LEU A 43 -5.82 80.27 -8.67
C LEU A 43 -4.90 81.48 -8.84
N VAL A 44 -3.59 81.33 -8.56
CA VAL A 44 -2.61 82.41 -8.78
C VAL A 44 -2.50 82.75 -10.26
N ILE A 45 -2.42 81.74 -11.14
CA ILE A 45 -2.34 81.95 -12.59
C ILE A 45 -3.62 82.62 -13.11
N ALA A 46 -4.80 82.19 -12.66
CA ALA A 46 -6.08 82.80 -13.01
C ALA A 46 -6.18 84.25 -12.55
N ASN A 47 -5.70 84.56 -11.35
CA ASN A 47 -5.64 85.92 -10.81
C ASN A 47 -4.72 86.81 -11.64
N VAL A 48 -3.52 86.33 -11.98
CA VAL A 48 -2.58 87.09 -12.82
C VAL A 48 -3.17 87.33 -14.20
N PHE A 49 -3.75 86.30 -14.84
CA PHE A 49 -4.33 86.42 -16.18
C PHE A 49 -5.57 87.32 -16.20
N SER A 50 -6.45 87.20 -15.20
CA SER A 50 -7.62 88.08 -15.07
C SER A 50 -7.23 89.53 -14.74
N SER A 51 -6.16 89.75 -13.97
CA SER A 51 -5.59 91.09 -13.75
C SER A 51 -5.01 91.68 -15.04
N VAL A 52 -4.33 90.88 -15.86
CA VAL A 52 -3.85 91.29 -17.18
C VAL A 52 -5.01 91.66 -18.11
N LEU A 53 -6.04 90.82 -18.19
CA LEU A 53 -7.26 91.08 -18.96
C LEU A 53 -7.95 92.38 -18.52
N THR A 54 -8.11 92.60 -17.21
CA THR A 54 -8.71 93.82 -16.66
C THR A 54 -7.91 95.05 -17.07
N ASN A 55 -6.57 94.99 -16.94
CA ASN A 55 -5.70 96.10 -17.33
C ASN A 55 -5.67 96.34 -18.86
N LEU A 56 -5.95 95.33 -19.68
CA LEU A 56 -6.04 95.45 -21.15
C LEU A 56 -7.39 96.01 -21.62
N PHE A 57 -8.50 95.58 -21.00
CA PHE A 57 -9.84 95.96 -21.43
C PHE A 57 -10.36 97.25 -20.77
N ASP A 58 -9.88 97.63 -19.58
CA ASP A 58 -10.27 98.89 -18.92
C ASP A 58 -9.37 100.07 -19.29
N ARG A 59 -8.23 99.87 -19.98
CA ARG A 59 -7.32 100.96 -20.34
C ARG A 59 -7.39 101.30 -21.82
N PHE A 60 -8.30 102.22 -22.16
CA PHE A 60 -8.15 103.20 -23.25
C PHE A 60 -9.17 104.35 -23.09
N PRO A 61 -8.81 105.63 -23.26
CA PRO A 61 -7.57 106.32 -22.88
C PRO A 61 -7.80 107.37 -21.77
N ASN A 62 -6.72 107.70 -21.05
CA ASN A 62 -6.58 108.75 -20.01
C ASN A 62 -6.88 108.35 -18.57
N GLN A 63 -5.99 107.56 -17.97
CA GLN A 63 -5.38 107.86 -16.66
C GLN A 63 -4.31 106.81 -16.30
N LEU A 64 -3.09 107.27 -15.98
CA LEU A 64 -2.00 106.44 -15.46
C LEU A 64 -2.22 106.22 -13.96
N VAL A 65 -2.89 105.11 -13.61
CA VAL A 65 -3.04 104.64 -12.22
C VAL A 65 -2.13 103.41 -12.00
N PRO A 66 -1.51 103.21 -10.82
CA PRO A 66 -0.63 102.08 -10.55
C PRO A 66 -1.29 100.72 -10.84
N VAL A 67 -0.53 99.80 -11.42
CA VAL A 67 -0.99 98.46 -11.78
C VAL A 67 -1.12 97.62 -10.51
N HIS A 68 -2.35 97.25 -10.15
CA HIS A 68 -2.60 96.30 -9.07
C HIS A 68 -2.59 94.87 -9.65
N TRP A 69 -1.47 94.16 -9.49
CA TRP A 69 -1.25 92.80 -10.00
C TRP A 69 -1.95 91.69 -9.18
N LEU A 70 -2.68 92.06 -8.11
CA LEU A 70 -3.20 91.13 -7.09
C LEU A 70 -4.69 91.36 -6.79
N SER A 71 -5.43 91.88 -7.77
CA SER A 71 -6.87 92.08 -7.63
C SER A 71 -7.64 90.83 -8.07
N PHE A 72 -8.52 90.32 -7.21
CA PHE A 72 -9.33 89.14 -7.52
C PHE A 72 -10.52 89.53 -8.39
N HIS A 73 -10.53 89.10 -9.65
CA HIS A 73 -11.58 89.41 -10.63
C HIS A 73 -12.50 88.23 -10.93
N LEU A 74 -12.86 87.46 -9.89
CA LEU A 74 -13.61 86.21 -10.00
C LEU A 74 -15.00 86.39 -10.61
N ILE A 75 -15.71 87.47 -10.23
CA ILE A 75 -17.07 87.77 -10.72
C ILE A 75 -17.04 88.23 -12.18
N ARG A 76 -15.99 88.95 -12.59
CA ARG A 76 -15.88 89.58 -13.91
C ARG A 76 -15.39 88.62 -14.99
N TYR A 77 -14.48 87.70 -14.64
CA TYR A 77 -13.92 86.72 -15.58
C TYR A 77 -14.05 85.28 -15.06
N PRO A 78 -15.26 84.79 -14.73
CA PRO A 78 -15.45 83.46 -14.16
C PRO A 78 -14.94 82.34 -15.09
N TRP A 79 -14.99 82.57 -16.41
CA TRP A 79 -14.50 81.63 -17.41
C TRP A 79 -12.97 81.44 -17.37
N VAL A 80 -12.18 82.44 -16.94
CA VAL A 80 -10.71 82.32 -16.80
C VAL A 80 -10.37 81.35 -15.66
N TYR A 81 -11.04 81.50 -14.52
CA TYR A 81 -10.88 80.59 -13.38
C TYR A 81 -11.38 79.17 -13.74
N GLY A 82 -12.48 79.07 -14.49
CA GLY A 82 -12.95 77.79 -15.02
C GLY A 82 -11.94 77.07 -15.93
N LEU A 83 -11.35 77.78 -16.91
CA LEU A 83 -10.37 77.19 -17.84
C LEU A 83 -9.06 76.80 -17.15
N THR A 84 -8.53 77.65 -16.26
CA THR A 84 -7.31 77.34 -15.50
C THR A 84 -7.52 76.19 -14.52
N ALA A 85 -8.70 76.05 -13.91
CA ALA A 85 -9.03 74.90 -13.08
C ALA A 85 -9.08 73.61 -13.91
N LEU A 86 -9.67 73.64 -15.12
CA LEU A 86 -9.73 72.50 -16.04
C LEU A 86 -8.33 72.08 -16.51
N GLY A 87 -7.47 73.04 -16.85
CA GLY A 87 -6.05 72.79 -17.12
C GLY A 87 -5.29 72.24 -15.90
N GLY A 88 -5.62 72.74 -14.70
CA GLY A 88 -5.10 72.26 -13.42
C GLY A 88 -5.42 70.80 -13.15
N VAL A 89 -6.65 70.36 -13.44
CA VAL A 89 -7.03 68.95 -13.37
C VAL A 89 -6.15 68.10 -14.28
N GLY A 90 -5.90 68.55 -15.52
CA GLY A 90 -4.98 67.88 -16.45
C GLY A 90 -3.55 67.76 -15.90
N VAL A 91 -3.00 68.87 -15.38
CA VAL A 91 -1.66 68.89 -14.75
C VAL A 91 -1.60 67.98 -13.52
N TYR A 92 -2.65 67.97 -12.70
CA TYR A 92 -2.76 67.10 -11.54
C TYR A 92 -2.67 65.61 -11.93
N TYR A 93 -3.49 65.19 -12.90
CA TYR A 93 -3.45 63.80 -13.39
C TYR A 93 -2.12 63.47 -14.10
N TYR A 94 -1.54 64.40 -14.86
CA TYR A 94 -0.22 64.23 -15.48
C TYR A 94 0.89 64.03 -14.42
N LEU A 95 0.87 64.82 -13.35
CA LEU A 95 1.83 64.70 -12.25
C LEU A 95 1.64 63.37 -11.50
N LEU A 96 0.40 62.97 -11.22
CA LEU A 96 0.12 61.66 -10.62
C LEU A 96 0.64 60.51 -11.49
N PHE A 97 0.40 60.59 -12.80
CA PHE A 97 0.88 59.60 -13.77
C PHE A 97 2.41 59.55 -13.84
N ARG A 98 3.09 60.71 -13.86
CA ARG A 98 4.56 60.81 -13.80
C ARG A 98 5.13 60.22 -12.51
N ILE A 99 4.53 60.54 -11.36
CA ILE A 99 4.93 59.98 -10.06
C ILE A 99 4.78 58.46 -10.09
N GLN A 100 3.66 57.96 -10.61
CA GLN A 100 3.44 56.52 -10.71
C GLN A 100 4.43 55.83 -11.66
N LEU A 101 4.81 56.47 -12.78
CA LEU A 101 5.82 55.94 -13.69
C LEU A 101 7.25 56.01 -13.15
N SER A 102 7.58 57.06 -12.39
CA SER A 102 8.94 57.27 -11.87
C SER A 102 9.21 56.54 -10.56
N TYR A 103 8.16 56.10 -9.84
CA TYR A 103 8.27 55.49 -8.52
C TYR A 103 7.44 54.20 -8.36
N GLY A 104 6.79 53.72 -9.42
CA GLY A 104 6.24 52.35 -9.44
C GLY A 104 7.38 51.35 -9.30
N SER A 105 7.11 50.19 -8.68
CA SER A 105 8.15 49.16 -8.59
C SER A 105 8.49 48.67 -10.00
N LEU A 106 9.78 48.42 -10.24
CA LEU A 106 10.24 47.79 -11.49
C LEU A 106 9.78 46.32 -11.60
N GLU A 107 9.31 45.75 -10.49
CA GLU A 107 8.80 44.38 -10.36
C GLU A 107 7.33 44.25 -10.83
N GLU A 108 6.51 45.30 -10.67
CA GLU A 108 5.09 45.28 -11.05
C GLU A 108 4.91 45.42 -12.57
N GLY A 109 5.04 44.30 -13.28
CA GLY A 109 4.77 44.25 -14.72
C GLY A 109 5.15 42.94 -15.41
N ASN A 110 6.10 42.20 -14.83
CA ASN A 110 6.52 40.92 -15.38
C ASN A 110 5.63 39.79 -14.84
N LYS A 111 4.73 39.27 -15.69
CA LYS A 111 3.89 38.09 -15.40
C LYS A 111 4.68 36.77 -15.23
N ALA A 112 6.01 36.85 -15.10
CA ALA A 112 6.98 35.76 -15.19
C ALA A 112 7.89 35.63 -13.96
N THR A 113 7.68 36.40 -12.89
CA THR A 113 8.43 36.25 -11.63
C THR A 113 7.79 35.18 -10.74
N GLY A 114 8.59 34.23 -10.26
CA GLY A 114 8.18 33.24 -9.27
C GLY A 114 7.89 33.90 -7.92
N ARG A 115 6.89 33.39 -7.19
CA ARG A 115 6.57 33.82 -5.83
C ARG A 115 5.85 32.70 -5.06
N PHE A 116 5.78 32.85 -3.74
CA PHE A 116 4.96 31.98 -2.90
C PHE A 116 3.46 32.34 -2.94
N THR A 117 2.64 31.34 -2.66
CA THR A 117 1.19 31.47 -2.44
C THR A 117 0.93 32.37 -1.25
N THR A 118 0.01 33.33 -1.38
CA THR A 118 -0.41 34.18 -0.26
C THR A 118 -1.44 33.49 0.63
N LEU A 119 -1.63 33.97 1.86
CA LEU A 119 -2.66 33.41 2.76
C LEU A 119 -4.08 33.52 2.16
N GLU A 120 -4.40 34.62 1.47
CA GLU A 120 -5.70 34.80 0.82
C GLU A 120 -5.91 33.78 -0.30
N GLU A 121 -4.88 33.51 -1.09
CA GLU A 121 -4.90 32.48 -2.12
C GLU A 121 -5.03 31.08 -1.52
N LEU A 122 -4.31 30.79 -0.44
CA LEU A 122 -4.38 29.52 0.28
C LEU A 122 -5.81 29.24 0.79
N ILE A 123 -6.45 30.25 1.40
CA ILE A 123 -7.82 30.16 1.90
C ILE A 123 -8.83 29.98 0.76
N ALA A 124 -8.61 30.63 -0.37
CA ALA A 124 -9.49 30.51 -1.53
C ALA A 124 -9.40 29.14 -2.23
N GLN A 125 -8.22 28.52 -2.19
CA GLN A 125 -7.90 27.32 -2.97
C GLN A 125 -8.10 26.03 -2.20
N TYR A 126 -7.82 26.03 -0.88
CA TYR A 126 -7.79 24.80 -0.10
C TYR A 126 -8.84 24.75 1.00
N LYS A 127 -9.36 23.54 1.21
CA LYS A 127 -10.29 23.27 2.28
C LYS A 127 -9.58 23.37 3.63
N ALA A 128 -10.13 24.19 4.53
CA ALA A 128 -9.63 24.32 5.89
C ALA A 128 -10.31 23.29 6.80
N VAL A 129 -9.53 22.60 7.62
CA VAL A 129 -10.01 21.69 8.67
C VAL A 129 -9.34 22.02 10.00
N PRO A 130 -9.99 21.75 11.14
CA PRO A 130 -9.35 21.90 12.45
C PRO A 130 -8.08 21.05 12.52
N ILE A 131 -7.02 21.59 13.12
CA ILE A 131 -5.74 20.89 13.28
C ILE A 131 -5.89 19.56 14.03
N LYS A 132 -6.88 19.48 14.93
CA LYS A 132 -7.22 18.30 15.72
C LYS A 132 -8.70 18.36 16.10
N GLY A 133 -9.34 17.20 16.26
CA GLY A 133 -10.67 17.09 16.86
C GLY A 133 -10.61 17.08 18.39
N GLU A 134 -11.59 17.70 19.04
CA GLU A 134 -11.77 17.71 20.51
C GLU A 134 -11.90 16.28 21.04
N THR A 135 -12.65 15.44 20.32
CA THR A 135 -12.78 13.99 20.59
C THR A 135 -12.19 13.18 19.44
N PRO A 136 -11.68 11.96 19.69
CA PRO A 136 -11.21 11.06 18.63
C PRO A 136 -12.23 10.81 17.53
N GLU A 137 -13.52 10.80 17.84
CA GLU A 137 -14.62 10.52 16.91
C GLU A 137 -15.05 11.74 16.07
N GLU A 138 -14.51 12.93 16.35
CA GLU A 138 -14.89 14.13 15.63
C GLU A 138 -14.48 14.04 14.16
N THR A 139 -15.42 14.33 13.25
CA THR A 139 -15.22 14.26 11.81
C THR A 139 -15.43 15.60 11.13
N TYR A 140 -14.90 15.75 9.90
CA TYR A 140 -15.18 16.90 9.04
C TYR A 140 -15.82 16.45 7.71
N PRO A 141 -16.73 17.27 7.13
CA PRO A 141 -17.52 16.86 5.98
C PRO A 141 -16.68 16.74 4.71
N GLY A 142 -17.02 15.81 3.81
CA GLY A 142 -16.41 15.65 2.49
C GLY A 142 -15.10 14.84 2.45
N LEU A 143 -14.38 14.94 1.32
CA LEU A 143 -13.22 14.10 1.01
C LEU A 143 -12.00 14.40 1.90
N SER A 144 -11.21 13.33 2.09
CA SER A 144 -9.87 13.35 2.68
C SER A 144 -8.84 14.02 1.77
N GLY A 145 -7.88 14.72 2.38
CA GLY A 145 -6.81 15.41 1.65
C GLY A 145 -5.51 15.51 2.45
N THR A 146 -4.38 15.62 1.76
CA THR A 146 -3.06 15.72 2.41
C THR A 146 -2.84 17.14 2.91
N ILE A 147 -2.11 17.31 4.02
CA ILE A 147 -1.83 18.65 4.57
C ILE A 147 -0.82 19.36 3.67
N VAL A 148 -1.23 20.48 3.07
CA VAL A 148 -0.36 21.37 2.27
C VAL A 148 0.14 22.57 3.07
N ALA A 149 -0.66 23.05 4.02
CA ALA A 149 -0.29 24.21 4.83
C ALA A 149 -0.99 24.25 6.18
N ARG A 150 -0.45 25.05 7.10
CA ARG A 150 -1.09 25.40 8.37
C ARG A 150 -1.27 26.92 8.45
N TYR A 151 -2.35 27.35 9.09
CA TYR A 151 -2.46 28.71 9.63
C TYR A 151 -3.13 28.64 11.00
N LYS A 152 -2.38 28.99 12.04
CA LYS A 152 -2.82 28.96 13.44
C LYS A 152 -3.33 27.56 13.85
N ASP A 153 -4.62 27.44 14.13
CA ASP A 153 -5.35 26.27 14.60
C ASP A 153 -6.02 25.47 13.46
N LYS A 154 -5.77 25.86 12.20
CA LYS A 154 -6.32 25.20 11.02
C LYS A 154 -5.23 24.67 10.11
N VAL A 155 -5.52 23.54 9.49
CA VAL A 155 -4.72 22.99 8.40
C VAL A 155 -5.51 23.06 7.10
N TYR A 156 -4.80 23.33 6.01
CA TYR A 156 -5.35 23.38 4.66
C TYR A 156 -4.96 22.09 3.95
N ILE A 157 -5.97 21.43 3.40
CA ILE A 157 -5.82 20.10 2.83
C ILE A 157 -6.08 20.13 1.33
N ASP A 158 -5.27 19.37 0.60
CA ASP A 158 -5.46 19.10 -0.81
C ASP A 158 -6.24 17.79 -1.00
N THR A 159 -7.48 17.92 -1.45
CA THR A 159 -8.41 16.81 -1.69
C THR A 159 -8.31 16.23 -3.09
N ASP A 160 -7.44 16.76 -3.95
CA ASP A 160 -7.26 16.24 -5.31
C ASP A 160 -6.74 14.78 -5.28
N PRO A 161 -7.08 13.95 -6.28
CA PRO A 161 -6.57 12.59 -6.39
C PRO A 161 -5.11 12.61 -6.85
N ALA A 162 -4.22 12.97 -5.92
CA ALA A 162 -2.79 13.16 -6.15
C ALA A 162 -1.93 12.20 -5.32
N HIS A 163 -0.86 11.70 -5.94
CA HIS A 163 0.27 11.08 -5.24
C HIS A 163 1.16 12.16 -4.62
N ASN A 164 1.79 11.85 -3.48
CA ASN A 164 2.61 12.78 -2.74
C ASN A 164 4.04 12.26 -2.62
N TYR A 165 5.02 13.12 -2.90
CA TYR A 165 6.44 12.83 -2.72
C TYR A 165 7.01 13.67 -1.57
N ILE A 166 7.41 13.02 -0.48
CA ILE A 166 7.90 13.68 0.73
C ILE A 166 9.39 13.38 0.90
N LEU A 167 10.22 14.39 0.66
CA LEU A 167 11.67 14.31 0.80
C LEU A 167 12.13 14.84 2.18
N GLY A 168 12.72 13.96 2.97
CA GLY A 168 13.28 14.30 4.27
C GLY A 168 14.28 13.27 4.78
N ARG A 169 15.51 13.68 5.10
CA ARG A 169 16.55 12.80 5.67
C ARG A 169 16.12 12.17 7.01
N SER A 170 16.85 11.15 7.48
CA SER A 170 16.68 10.69 8.87
C SER A 170 16.82 11.85 9.87
N ARG A 171 15.93 11.88 10.88
CA ARG A 171 15.74 12.95 11.88
C ARG A 171 15.20 14.29 11.35
N SER A 172 14.67 14.34 10.12
CA SER A 172 13.90 15.49 9.61
C SER A 172 12.45 15.55 10.12
N ALA A 173 12.08 14.66 11.04
CA ALA A 173 10.77 14.57 11.65
C ALA A 173 9.58 14.26 10.70
N LYS A 174 9.83 13.66 9.52
CA LYS A 174 8.79 13.22 8.56
C LYS A 174 7.58 12.54 9.23
N GLY A 175 7.84 11.58 10.12
CA GLY A 175 6.80 10.87 10.87
C GLY A 175 5.90 11.80 11.68
N GLN A 176 6.52 12.78 12.36
CA GLN A 176 5.84 13.70 13.27
C GLN A 176 5.18 14.88 12.57
N THR A 177 5.72 15.35 11.43
CA THR A 177 5.20 16.55 10.74
C THR A 177 4.31 16.24 9.54
N LYS A 178 4.39 15.02 8.98
CA LYS A 178 3.56 14.59 7.85
C LYS A 178 2.82 13.29 8.10
N VAL A 179 3.50 12.17 8.39
CA VAL A 179 2.84 10.84 8.43
C VAL A 179 1.70 10.78 9.44
N LEU A 180 1.95 11.10 10.72
CA LEU A 180 0.93 11.06 11.77
C LEU A 180 -0.16 12.13 11.58
N PRO A 181 0.18 13.41 11.27
CA PRO A 181 -0.84 14.42 10.97
C PRO A 181 -1.72 14.08 9.76
N ASP A 182 -1.15 13.56 8.67
CA ASP A 182 -1.93 13.12 7.50
C ASP A 182 -2.84 11.94 7.87
N MET A 183 -2.36 10.97 8.66
CA MET A 183 -3.20 9.86 9.16
C MET A 183 -4.39 10.35 10.00
N ASP A 184 -4.18 11.33 10.88
CA ASP A 184 -5.27 11.97 11.64
C ASP A 184 -6.29 12.61 10.69
N VAL A 185 -5.82 13.46 9.78
CA VAL A 185 -6.67 14.19 8.84
C VAL A 185 -7.44 13.22 7.93
N TYR A 186 -6.80 12.18 7.40
CA TYR A 186 -7.47 11.20 6.55
C TYR A 186 -8.59 10.47 7.31
N SER A 187 -8.32 10.01 8.53
CA SER A 187 -9.28 9.23 9.32
C SER A 187 -10.45 10.05 9.91
N ARG A 188 -10.33 11.38 10.01
CA ARG A 188 -11.44 12.28 10.40
C ARG A 188 -12.35 12.70 9.26
N SER A 189 -11.99 12.44 8.01
CA SER A 189 -12.88 12.76 6.89
C SER A 189 -14.17 11.96 6.95
N GLU A 190 -15.29 12.55 6.50
CA GLU A 190 -16.56 11.83 6.34
C GLU A 190 -16.45 10.67 5.34
N GLU A 191 -15.62 10.82 4.31
CA GLU A 191 -15.30 9.76 3.33
C GLU A 191 -14.75 8.48 4.00
N LYS A 192 -13.95 8.66 5.06
CA LYS A 192 -13.19 7.60 5.74
C LYS A 192 -12.49 6.66 4.73
N PRO A 193 -11.46 7.15 4.02
CA PRO A 193 -10.73 6.35 3.05
C PRO A 193 -10.09 5.14 3.75
N HIS A 194 -9.85 4.07 3.01
CA HIS A 194 -9.03 2.95 3.50
C HIS A 194 -7.60 3.43 3.72
N LEU A 195 -6.99 2.99 4.82
CA LEU A 195 -5.64 3.38 5.20
C LEU A 195 -4.71 2.17 5.11
N ILE A 196 -3.59 2.31 4.40
CA ILE A 196 -2.59 1.26 4.27
C ILE A 196 -1.24 1.89 4.58
N TYR A 197 -0.61 1.47 5.68
CA TYR A 197 0.67 2.02 6.11
C TYR A 197 1.74 0.93 6.13
N ALA A 198 2.80 1.11 5.35
CA ALA A 198 4.01 0.31 5.48
C ALA A 198 5.03 1.13 6.28
N SER A 199 5.55 0.59 7.38
CA SER A 199 6.50 1.32 8.22
C SER A 199 7.50 0.39 8.89
N GLY A 200 8.69 0.93 9.13
CA GLY A 200 9.69 0.28 9.97
C GLY A 200 9.23 0.30 11.43
N LYS A 201 9.28 -0.86 12.09
CA LYS A 201 8.83 -1.03 13.48
C LYS A 201 7.32 -0.84 13.65
N TYR A 202 6.89 -0.75 14.91
CA TYR A 202 5.48 -0.64 15.29
C TYR A 202 4.98 0.79 15.39
N GLU A 203 5.79 1.83 15.12
CA GLU A 203 5.47 3.21 15.49
C GLU A 203 4.10 3.68 14.96
N LEU A 204 3.79 3.43 13.67
CA LEU A 204 2.50 3.84 13.10
C LEU A 204 1.33 2.97 13.56
N ALA A 205 1.55 1.65 13.71
CA ALA A 205 0.53 0.73 14.22
C ALA A 205 0.18 1.06 15.68
N ALA A 206 1.20 1.30 16.51
CA ALA A 206 1.07 1.74 17.90
C ALA A 206 0.36 3.09 17.97
N ALA A 207 0.73 4.06 17.12
CA ALA A 207 0.09 5.35 17.08
C ALA A 207 -1.41 5.27 16.73
N GLY A 208 -1.78 4.51 15.69
CA GLY A 208 -3.18 4.42 15.25
C GLY A 208 -4.06 3.53 16.13
N MET A 209 -3.52 2.41 16.61
CA MET A 209 -4.29 1.37 17.30
C MET A 209 -4.10 1.35 18.81
N GLY A 210 -3.00 1.89 19.34
CA GLY A 210 -2.63 1.76 20.76
C GLY A 210 -3.59 2.44 21.72
N LYS A 211 -4.21 3.56 21.31
CA LYS A 211 -5.30 4.24 22.04
C LYS A 211 -6.68 3.97 21.43
N GLU A 212 -6.76 2.97 20.55
CA GLU A 212 -7.96 2.59 19.81
C GLU A 212 -8.57 3.72 18.96
N THR A 213 -7.79 4.75 18.62
CA THR A 213 -8.28 5.95 17.93
C THR A 213 -8.90 5.64 16.58
N LEU A 214 -8.24 4.81 15.77
CA LEU A 214 -8.80 4.40 14.48
C LEU A 214 -10.05 3.53 14.66
N GLN A 215 -10.05 2.61 15.63
CA GLN A 215 -11.22 1.77 15.93
C GLN A 215 -12.42 2.61 16.41
N ARG A 216 -12.19 3.61 17.26
CA ARG A 216 -13.21 4.59 17.70
C ARG A 216 -13.74 5.43 16.54
N ARG A 217 -12.90 5.72 15.54
CA ARG A 217 -13.31 6.34 14.28
C ARG A 217 -14.07 5.39 13.34
N GLY A 218 -14.23 4.12 13.71
CA GLY A 218 -15.00 3.10 13.00
C GLY A 218 -14.17 2.26 12.02
N TYR A 219 -12.83 2.34 12.08
CA TYR A 219 -11.97 1.51 11.25
C TYR A 219 -11.84 0.09 11.78
N GLU A 220 -11.73 -0.87 10.86
CA GLU A 220 -11.25 -2.21 11.16
C GLU A 220 -9.73 -2.23 10.98
N CYS A 221 -9.00 -2.40 12.09
CA CYS A 221 -7.55 -2.33 12.09
C CYS A 221 -6.93 -3.73 12.00
N SER A 222 -5.98 -3.91 11.08
CA SER A 222 -5.26 -5.18 10.87
C SER A 222 -3.76 -4.96 10.74
N VAL A 223 -2.95 -5.92 11.20
CA VAL A 223 -1.48 -5.82 11.14
C VAL A 223 -0.88 -7.05 10.48
N LEU A 224 -0.11 -6.84 9.41
CA LEU A 224 0.83 -7.82 8.88
C LEU A 224 2.16 -7.60 9.58
N ASN A 225 2.49 -8.50 10.51
CA ASN A 225 3.61 -8.32 11.40
C ASN A 225 4.81 -9.15 10.94
N LEU A 226 5.78 -8.50 10.31
CA LEU A 226 7.01 -9.16 9.85
C LEU A 226 8.13 -9.16 10.91
N ILE A 227 7.90 -8.57 12.07
CA ILE A 227 8.82 -8.59 13.23
C ILE A 227 8.50 -9.78 14.13
N ASP A 228 7.24 -9.88 14.59
CA ASP A 228 6.72 -11.00 15.36
C ASP A 228 5.70 -11.78 14.51
N LEU A 229 6.22 -12.75 13.77
CA LEU A 229 5.46 -13.57 12.82
C LEU A 229 4.38 -14.43 13.50
N ASP A 230 4.45 -14.64 14.81
CA ASP A 230 3.45 -15.43 15.54
C ASP A 230 2.20 -14.59 15.88
N ARG A 231 2.30 -13.25 15.79
CA ARG A 231 1.22 -12.28 16.08
C ARG A 231 0.93 -11.41 14.86
N SER A 232 0.24 -11.97 13.88
CA SER A 232 -0.07 -11.35 12.60
C SER A 232 -1.35 -11.95 12.02
N PHE A 233 -2.05 -11.20 11.16
CA PHE A 233 -2.95 -11.86 10.22
C PHE A 233 -2.11 -12.70 9.24
N GLN A 234 -2.65 -13.85 8.82
CA GLN A 234 -2.00 -14.73 7.84
C GLN A 234 -2.29 -14.26 6.42
N TYR A 235 -1.31 -14.42 5.53
CA TYR A 235 -1.37 -13.97 4.14
C TYR A 235 -0.67 -14.97 3.20
N ASN A 236 -1.45 -15.68 2.39
CA ASN A 236 -0.96 -16.55 1.34
C ASN A 236 -1.00 -15.83 -0.02
N PRO A 237 0.14 -15.52 -0.65
CA PRO A 237 0.16 -14.86 -1.95
C PRO A 237 -0.51 -15.66 -3.08
N LEU A 238 -0.74 -16.97 -2.88
CA LEU A 238 -1.39 -17.81 -3.87
C LEU A 238 -2.92 -17.82 -3.75
N ASP A 239 -3.51 -17.16 -2.74
CA ASP A 239 -4.96 -17.24 -2.53
C ASP A 239 -5.77 -16.61 -3.66
N LEU A 240 -5.29 -15.55 -4.30
CA LEU A 240 -5.97 -15.02 -5.49
C LEU A 240 -5.97 -16.04 -6.64
N VAL A 241 -4.86 -16.76 -6.83
CA VAL A 241 -4.73 -17.82 -7.85
C VAL A 241 -5.67 -18.99 -7.52
N LYS A 242 -5.72 -19.41 -6.26
CA LYS A 242 -6.64 -20.45 -5.77
C LYS A 242 -8.10 -20.08 -6.01
N GLN A 243 -8.48 -18.85 -5.68
CA GLN A 243 -9.84 -18.35 -5.87
C GLN A 243 -10.24 -18.31 -7.35
N ALA A 244 -9.34 -17.92 -8.24
CA ALA A 244 -9.57 -17.96 -9.68
C ALA A 244 -9.80 -19.41 -10.18
N TYR A 245 -8.97 -20.37 -9.73
CA TYR A 245 -9.15 -21.80 -10.01
C TYR A 245 -10.48 -22.35 -9.48
N LEU A 246 -10.85 -22.01 -8.24
CA LEU A 246 -12.12 -22.44 -7.64
C LEU A 246 -13.34 -21.93 -8.42
N LYS A 247 -13.22 -20.76 -9.06
CA LYS A 247 -14.27 -20.20 -9.93
C LYS A 247 -14.24 -20.78 -11.35
N GLY A 248 -13.22 -21.57 -11.70
CA GLY A 248 -12.99 -22.07 -13.05
C GLY A 248 -12.40 -21.03 -14.03
N ASP A 249 -11.92 -19.89 -13.53
CA ASP A 249 -11.29 -18.84 -14.34
C ASP A 249 -9.77 -19.07 -14.43
N ILE A 250 -9.39 -19.93 -15.38
CA ILE A 250 -8.00 -20.38 -15.55
C ILE A 250 -7.12 -19.28 -16.13
N ASP A 251 -7.67 -18.43 -17.01
CA ASP A 251 -6.91 -17.33 -17.63
C ASP A 251 -6.50 -16.30 -16.57
N GLU A 252 -7.43 -15.90 -15.69
CA GLU A 252 -7.15 -15.01 -14.56
C GLU A 252 -6.13 -15.64 -13.59
N ALA A 253 -6.23 -16.95 -13.33
CA ALA A 253 -5.26 -17.64 -12.48
C ALA A 253 -3.83 -17.58 -13.04
N ILE A 254 -3.65 -17.70 -14.36
CA ILE A 254 -2.35 -17.59 -15.04
C ILE A 254 -1.78 -16.18 -14.87
N GLU A 255 -2.57 -15.13 -15.10
CA GLU A 255 -2.13 -13.75 -15.00
C GLU A 255 -1.81 -13.34 -13.55
N LEU A 256 -2.59 -13.80 -12.57
CA LEU A 256 -2.30 -13.63 -11.14
C LEU A 256 -1.01 -14.34 -10.74
N CYS A 257 -0.75 -15.53 -11.30
CA CYS A 257 0.47 -16.27 -11.05
C CYS A 257 1.71 -15.53 -11.58
N LYS A 258 1.63 -15.01 -12.82
CA LYS A 258 2.69 -14.17 -13.41
C LYS A 258 2.92 -12.89 -12.61
N THR A 259 1.85 -12.26 -12.13
CA THR A 259 1.90 -11.08 -11.27
C THR A 259 2.66 -11.36 -9.96
N PHE A 260 2.53 -12.57 -9.42
CA PHE A 260 3.29 -13.01 -8.26
C PHE A 260 4.76 -13.35 -8.57
N SER A 261 5.04 -14.07 -9.66
CA SER A 261 6.41 -14.50 -9.98
C SER A 261 7.32 -13.35 -10.40
N TYR A 262 6.77 -12.34 -11.07
CA TYR A 262 7.56 -11.26 -11.67
C TYR A 262 8.43 -10.50 -10.64
N PRO A 263 7.91 -9.99 -9.51
CA PRO A 263 8.74 -9.28 -8.52
C PRO A 263 9.83 -10.12 -7.87
N LEU A 264 9.72 -11.46 -7.90
CA LEU A 264 10.70 -12.36 -7.30
C LEU A 264 11.93 -12.60 -8.17
N TYR A 265 11.71 -12.72 -9.48
CA TYR A 265 12.71 -13.19 -10.44
C TYR A 265 13.13 -12.14 -11.46
N HIS A 266 12.26 -11.22 -11.85
CA HIS A 266 12.56 -10.25 -12.88
C HIS A 266 13.69 -9.31 -12.45
N ASN A 267 14.58 -9.00 -13.40
CA ASN A 267 15.71 -8.12 -13.20
C ASN A 267 15.92 -7.27 -14.46
N ASP A 268 15.61 -5.97 -14.37
CA ASP A 268 15.75 -5.02 -15.48
C ASP A 268 17.21 -4.83 -15.95
N GLU A 269 18.19 -5.21 -15.13
CA GLU A 269 19.62 -5.08 -15.44
C GLU A 269 20.22 -6.34 -16.09
N ALA A 270 19.45 -7.42 -16.20
CA ALA A 270 19.93 -8.68 -16.78
C ALA A 270 20.22 -8.49 -18.28
N ARG A 271 21.46 -8.83 -18.71
CA ARG A 271 21.84 -8.78 -20.14
C ARG A 271 21.08 -9.79 -20.99
N GLU A 272 20.81 -10.96 -20.41
CA GLU A 272 20.12 -12.08 -21.05
C GLU A 272 19.10 -12.62 -20.05
N PRO A 273 17.80 -12.26 -20.17
CA PRO A 273 16.79 -12.58 -19.17
C PRO A 273 16.31 -14.04 -19.20
N VAL A 274 16.93 -14.90 -20.01
CA VAL A 274 16.48 -16.28 -20.27
C VAL A 274 16.40 -17.09 -18.96
N TRP A 275 17.35 -16.91 -18.05
CA TRP A 275 17.36 -17.61 -16.76
C TRP A 275 16.23 -17.14 -15.86
N GLU A 276 16.00 -15.84 -15.78
CA GLU A 276 14.93 -15.22 -14.99
C GLU A 276 13.55 -15.58 -15.55
N GLU A 277 13.36 -15.49 -16.87
CA GLU A 277 12.12 -15.87 -17.56
C GLU A 277 11.79 -17.35 -17.37
N THR A 278 12.78 -18.23 -17.51
CA THR A 278 12.56 -19.67 -17.31
C THR A 278 12.34 -20.02 -15.84
N ALA A 279 12.95 -19.30 -14.91
CA ALA A 279 12.68 -19.46 -13.47
C ALA A 279 11.25 -19.03 -13.10
N MET A 280 10.76 -17.93 -13.69
CA MET A 280 9.35 -17.52 -13.54
C MET A 280 8.40 -18.60 -14.08
N ALA A 281 8.67 -19.09 -15.30
CA ALA A 281 7.87 -20.16 -15.92
C ALA A 281 7.86 -21.43 -15.06
N LEU A 282 9.00 -21.80 -14.47
CA LEU A 282 9.10 -22.95 -13.55
C LEU A 282 8.23 -22.78 -12.31
N VAL A 283 8.30 -21.62 -11.64
CA VAL A 283 7.47 -21.37 -10.46
C VAL A 283 5.99 -21.31 -10.82
N ASN A 284 5.64 -20.68 -11.94
CA ASN A 284 4.26 -20.59 -12.40
C ASN A 284 3.69 -21.97 -12.71
N ALA A 285 4.44 -22.80 -13.42
CA ALA A 285 4.07 -24.18 -13.69
C ALA A 285 3.80 -24.97 -12.41
N VAL A 286 4.64 -24.82 -11.39
CA VAL A 286 4.47 -25.53 -10.11
C VAL A 286 3.26 -25.02 -9.33
N ILE A 287 3.02 -23.70 -9.28
CA ILE A 287 1.83 -23.12 -8.63
C ILE A 287 0.56 -23.63 -9.31
N LEU A 288 0.49 -23.56 -10.64
CA LEU A 288 -0.66 -24.01 -11.42
C LEU A 288 -0.85 -25.52 -11.30
N ALA A 289 0.23 -26.31 -11.22
CA ALA A 289 0.17 -27.74 -10.99
C ALA A 289 -0.44 -28.07 -9.62
N LEU A 290 -0.05 -27.34 -8.56
CA LEU A 290 -0.65 -27.53 -7.24
C LEU A 290 -2.15 -27.18 -7.25
N CYS A 291 -2.54 -26.11 -7.95
CA CYS A 291 -3.96 -25.77 -8.11
C CYS A 291 -4.71 -26.87 -8.85
N TYR A 292 -4.18 -27.38 -9.96
CA TYR A 292 -4.76 -28.49 -10.70
C TYR A 292 -4.95 -29.74 -9.82
N GLU A 293 -3.92 -30.15 -9.07
CA GLU A 293 -3.97 -31.36 -8.24
C GLU A 293 -4.93 -31.21 -7.05
N PHE A 294 -4.84 -30.10 -6.32
CA PHE A 294 -5.55 -29.93 -5.05
C PHE A 294 -6.89 -29.20 -5.19
N ILE A 295 -7.23 -28.65 -6.35
CA ILE A 295 -8.51 -27.98 -6.60
C ILE A 295 -9.26 -28.70 -7.71
N GLU A 296 -8.71 -28.78 -8.92
CA GLU A 296 -9.43 -29.32 -10.09
C GLU A 296 -9.62 -30.85 -10.03
N CYS A 297 -8.58 -31.59 -9.67
CA CYS A 297 -8.63 -33.05 -9.52
C CYS A 297 -9.12 -33.52 -8.15
N SER A 298 -9.60 -32.62 -7.29
CA SER A 298 -10.06 -32.96 -5.94
C SER A 298 -11.58 -33.08 -5.90
N GLU A 299 -12.10 -34.14 -5.26
CA GLU A 299 -13.54 -34.27 -5.01
C GLU A 299 -14.06 -33.25 -4.00
N GLN A 300 -13.18 -32.74 -3.12
CA GLN A 300 -13.51 -31.74 -2.10
C GLN A 300 -12.54 -30.54 -2.15
N PRO A 301 -12.63 -29.69 -3.19
CA PRO A 301 -11.68 -28.60 -3.41
C PRO A 301 -11.51 -27.65 -2.23
N GLU A 302 -12.60 -27.31 -1.54
CA GLU A 302 -12.58 -26.41 -0.37
C GLU A 302 -11.73 -26.94 0.80
N LEU A 303 -11.64 -28.26 0.96
CA LEU A 303 -10.84 -28.88 2.03
C LEU A 303 -9.37 -29.09 1.63
N THR A 304 -9.10 -29.19 0.34
CA THR A 304 -7.77 -29.47 -0.22
C THR A 304 -7.03 -28.22 -0.69
N GLU A 305 -7.72 -27.12 -0.99
CA GLU A 305 -7.12 -25.86 -1.43
C GLU A 305 -6.14 -25.28 -0.40
N LYS A 306 -6.30 -25.60 0.88
CA LYS A 306 -5.35 -25.28 1.95
C LYS A 306 -3.93 -25.79 1.71
N TYR A 307 -3.75 -26.83 0.87
CA TYR A 307 -2.44 -27.40 0.54
C TYR A 307 -1.68 -26.58 -0.52
N VAL A 308 -2.34 -25.64 -1.19
CA VAL A 308 -1.72 -24.74 -2.19
C VAL A 308 -1.06 -23.56 -1.47
N SER A 309 0.24 -23.68 -1.21
CA SER A 309 1.05 -22.66 -0.52
C SER A 309 2.46 -22.57 -1.09
N LEU A 310 3.19 -21.48 -0.82
CA LEU A 310 4.60 -21.36 -1.23
C LEU A 310 5.50 -22.43 -0.58
N TYR A 311 5.14 -22.90 0.61
CA TYR A 311 5.81 -24.02 1.24
C TYR A 311 5.66 -25.31 0.42
N ALA A 312 4.45 -25.58 -0.10
CA ALA A 312 4.21 -26.70 -0.99
C ALA A 312 4.93 -26.56 -2.34
N VAL A 313 4.95 -25.35 -2.93
CA VAL A 313 5.71 -25.06 -4.16
C VAL A 313 7.20 -25.39 -3.98
N ALA A 314 7.79 -24.91 -2.89
CA ALA A 314 9.20 -25.14 -2.60
C ALA A 314 9.50 -26.63 -2.34
N ASN A 315 8.64 -27.32 -1.60
CA ASN A 315 8.77 -28.77 -1.37
C ASN A 315 8.64 -29.54 -2.68
N MET A 316 7.72 -29.19 -3.57
CA MET A 316 7.57 -29.84 -4.87
C MET A 316 8.85 -29.75 -5.71
N LEU A 317 9.47 -28.57 -5.74
CA LEU A 317 10.74 -28.35 -6.43
C LEU A 317 11.90 -29.15 -5.80
N VAL A 318 11.99 -29.20 -4.48
CA VAL A 318 13.04 -29.96 -3.77
C VAL A 318 12.88 -31.46 -4.01
N GLU A 319 11.65 -31.95 -3.89
CA GLU A 319 11.35 -33.37 -3.85
C GLU A 319 11.30 -34.01 -5.25
N LEU A 320 10.96 -33.25 -6.30
CA LEU A 320 10.81 -33.74 -7.67
C LEU A 320 11.84 -33.17 -8.66
N GLY A 321 12.53 -32.09 -8.30
CA GLY A 321 13.47 -31.38 -9.18
C GLY A 321 14.85 -32.02 -9.27
N THR A 322 15.12 -33.09 -8.54
CA THR A 322 16.40 -33.80 -8.60
C THR A 322 16.50 -34.61 -9.89
N PRO A 323 17.53 -34.40 -10.74
CA PRO A 323 17.71 -35.15 -11.98
C PRO A 323 18.15 -36.59 -11.68
N ASP A 324 17.61 -37.55 -12.43
CA ASP A 324 18.02 -38.95 -12.39
C ASP A 324 19.41 -39.12 -13.04
N GLU A 325 20.31 -39.84 -12.36
CA GLU A 325 21.66 -40.13 -12.82
C GLU A 325 21.70 -40.86 -14.17
N LYS A 326 20.64 -41.61 -14.53
CA LYS A 326 20.61 -42.46 -15.73
C LYS A 326 20.19 -41.75 -17.01
N ASN A 327 19.31 -40.76 -16.93
CA ASN A 327 18.70 -40.13 -18.11
C ASN A 327 18.65 -38.59 -18.05
N GLY A 328 19.13 -37.98 -16.96
CA GLY A 328 19.14 -36.53 -16.76
C GLY A 328 17.77 -35.88 -16.56
N LYS A 329 16.67 -36.65 -16.61
CA LYS A 329 15.30 -36.15 -16.43
C LYS A 329 14.94 -36.14 -14.95
N THR A 330 14.13 -35.16 -14.57
CA THR A 330 13.60 -35.02 -13.21
C THR A 330 12.27 -35.78 -13.07
N LEU A 331 11.85 -36.09 -11.85
CA LEU A 331 10.47 -36.57 -11.62
C LEU A 331 9.45 -35.49 -12.01
N LEU A 332 9.84 -34.23 -11.90
CA LEU A 332 9.04 -33.10 -12.34
C LEU A 332 8.78 -33.14 -13.87
N ASP A 333 9.79 -33.49 -14.67
CA ASP A 333 9.64 -33.69 -16.12
C ASP A 333 8.62 -34.80 -16.44
N ARG A 334 8.65 -35.90 -15.68
CA ARG A 334 7.69 -37.01 -15.85
C ARG A 334 6.28 -36.57 -15.47
N TYR A 335 6.14 -35.80 -14.40
CA TYR A 335 4.85 -35.27 -13.96
C TYR A 335 4.21 -34.37 -15.01
N PHE A 336 4.90 -33.32 -15.46
CA PHE A 336 4.33 -32.40 -16.45
C PHE A 336 4.08 -33.06 -17.81
N ALA A 337 4.88 -34.06 -18.19
CA ALA A 337 4.64 -34.82 -19.42
C ALA A 337 3.29 -35.57 -19.41
N GLN A 338 2.83 -36.02 -18.25
CA GLN A 338 1.59 -36.78 -18.08
C GLN A 338 0.33 -35.92 -18.01
N LEU A 339 0.46 -34.63 -17.68
CA LEU A 339 -0.70 -33.74 -17.62
C LEU A 339 -1.44 -33.69 -18.97
N PRO A 340 -2.77 -33.48 -18.98
CA PRO A 340 -3.57 -33.38 -20.20
C PRO A 340 -3.02 -32.33 -21.18
N ALA A 341 -3.25 -32.54 -22.47
CA ALA A 341 -2.96 -31.51 -23.48
C ALA A 341 -3.85 -30.29 -23.23
N GLY A 342 -3.27 -29.09 -23.25
CA GLY A 342 -3.98 -27.84 -22.92
C GLY A 342 -4.04 -27.51 -21.43
N ASN A 343 -3.47 -28.34 -20.55
CA ASN A 343 -3.31 -27.97 -19.14
C ASN A 343 -2.33 -26.78 -19.01
N PRO A 344 -2.68 -25.70 -18.29
CA PRO A 344 -1.87 -24.48 -18.22
C PRO A 344 -0.52 -24.70 -17.54
N ALA A 345 -0.47 -25.55 -16.51
CA ALA A 345 0.76 -25.89 -15.82
C ALA A 345 1.76 -26.60 -16.76
N LYS A 346 1.27 -27.48 -17.63
CA LYS A 346 2.08 -28.14 -18.68
C LYS A 346 2.61 -27.14 -19.70
N MET A 347 1.80 -26.17 -20.10
CA MET A 347 2.19 -25.16 -21.08
C MET A 347 3.30 -24.25 -20.53
N GLU A 348 3.18 -23.76 -19.30
CA GLU A 348 4.24 -22.99 -18.63
C GLU A 348 5.53 -23.82 -18.47
N TYR A 349 5.42 -25.10 -18.09
CA TYR A 349 6.59 -25.97 -17.93
C TYR A 349 7.31 -26.28 -19.25
N SER A 350 6.63 -26.17 -20.40
CA SER A 350 7.23 -26.48 -21.70
C SER A 350 8.49 -25.62 -21.97
N THR A 351 8.52 -24.38 -21.48
CA THR A 351 9.69 -23.49 -21.54
C THR A 351 10.88 -24.08 -20.80
N VAL A 352 10.64 -24.69 -19.63
CA VAL A 352 11.67 -25.36 -18.80
C VAL A 352 12.14 -26.65 -19.45
N GLN A 353 11.25 -27.36 -20.16
CA GLN A 353 11.56 -28.62 -20.83
C GLN A 353 12.63 -28.49 -21.92
N TYR A 354 12.72 -27.33 -22.57
CA TYR A 354 13.75 -27.05 -23.58
C TYR A 354 15.15 -26.82 -22.98
N ALA A 355 15.26 -26.57 -21.67
CA ALA A 355 16.54 -26.47 -20.98
C ALA A 355 17.06 -27.87 -20.61
N ASP A 356 18.35 -28.11 -20.87
CA ASP A 356 19.02 -29.38 -20.57
C ASP A 356 20.34 -29.18 -19.80
N GLY A 357 20.82 -30.26 -19.18
CA GLY A 357 22.10 -30.31 -18.47
C GLY A 357 22.30 -29.18 -17.45
N GLN A 358 23.40 -28.43 -17.59
CA GLN A 358 23.77 -27.35 -16.67
C GLN A 358 22.79 -26.19 -16.65
N MET A 359 22.15 -25.88 -17.78
CA MET A 359 21.18 -24.78 -17.87
C MET A 359 19.96 -25.08 -16.99
N LYS A 360 19.42 -26.30 -17.09
CA LYS A 360 18.30 -26.75 -16.27
C LYS A 360 18.65 -26.74 -14.78
N ALA A 361 19.81 -27.29 -14.40
CA ALA A 361 20.26 -27.25 -13.01
C ALA A 361 20.38 -25.81 -12.47
N SER A 362 20.88 -24.88 -13.29
CA SER A 362 20.97 -23.44 -12.94
C SER A 362 19.60 -22.79 -12.77
N ILE A 363 18.63 -23.10 -13.63
CA ILE A 363 17.25 -22.60 -13.50
C ILE A 363 16.61 -23.08 -12.19
N PHE A 364 16.72 -24.37 -11.87
CA PHE A 364 16.20 -24.92 -10.61
C PHE A 364 16.87 -24.30 -9.40
N ALA A 365 18.20 -24.16 -9.42
CA ALA A 365 18.95 -23.52 -8.34
C ALA A 365 18.53 -22.05 -8.14
N THR A 366 18.38 -21.30 -9.23
CA THR A 366 17.93 -19.88 -9.19
C THR A 366 16.51 -19.77 -8.65
N THR A 367 15.63 -20.65 -9.11
CA THR A 367 14.23 -20.76 -8.67
C THR A 367 14.16 -21.02 -7.17
N GLN A 368 14.86 -22.05 -6.70
CA GLN A 368 14.88 -22.45 -5.30
C GLN A 368 15.54 -21.39 -4.39
N ALA A 369 16.58 -20.70 -4.85
CA ALA A 369 17.26 -19.67 -4.08
C ALA A 369 16.32 -18.54 -3.63
N LYS A 370 15.39 -18.14 -4.51
CA LYS A 370 14.38 -17.11 -4.23
C LYS A 370 13.24 -17.61 -3.35
N LEU A 371 12.84 -18.87 -3.50
CA LEU A 371 11.78 -19.46 -2.67
C LEU A 371 12.23 -19.81 -1.25
N ARG A 372 13.54 -19.99 -1.03
CA ARG A 372 14.11 -20.39 0.26
C ARG A 372 13.64 -19.54 1.45
N GLN A 373 13.42 -18.23 1.22
CA GLN A 373 12.95 -17.32 2.27
C GLN A 373 11.54 -17.65 2.80
N PHE A 374 10.70 -18.30 1.98
CA PHE A 374 9.33 -18.67 2.34
C PHE A 374 9.22 -20.04 3.03
N ILE A 375 10.30 -20.82 3.07
CA ILE A 375 10.33 -22.18 3.64
C ILE A 375 10.51 -22.16 5.17
N ALA A 376 11.05 -21.07 5.73
CA ALA A 376 11.31 -20.96 7.16
C ALA A 376 10.00 -21.20 7.96
N PRO A 377 9.98 -22.07 9.00
CA PRO A 377 8.72 -22.55 9.60
C PRO A 377 7.73 -21.46 10.03
N LYS A 378 8.22 -20.34 10.59
CA LYS A 378 7.36 -19.22 10.98
C LYS A 378 6.79 -18.47 9.78
N VAL A 379 7.60 -18.26 8.74
CA VAL A 379 7.15 -17.60 7.49
C VAL A 379 6.16 -18.50 6.76
N ALA A 380 6.44 -19.80 6.67
CA ALA A 380 5.54 -20.77 6.07
C ALA A 380 4.17 -20.83 6.78
N LYS A 381 4.14 -20.78 8.12
CA LYS A 381 2.88 -20.70 8.90
C LYS A 381 2.13 -19.40 8.67
N LEU A 382 2.84 -18.27 8.66
CA LEU A 382 2.25 -16.96 8.33
C LEU A 382 1.62 -16.97 6.94
N MET A 383 2.24 -17.67 5.99
CA MET A 383 1.85 -17.67 4.57
C MET A 383 1.05 -18.89 4.12
N ALA A 384 0.56 -19.70 5.06
CA ALA A 384 -0.17 -20.92 4.75
C ALA A 384 -1.60 -20.67 4.24
N GLN A 385 -2.25 -19.60 4.70
CA GLN A 385 -3.61 -19.19 4.34
C GLN A 385 -3.74 -17.66 4.43
N SER A 386 -4.74 -17.05 3.80
CA SER A 386 -5.08 -15.65 4.05
C SER A 386 -6.27 -15.52 4.99
N THR A 387 -6.15 -14.57 5.91
CA THR A 387 -7.22 -14.16 6.82
C THR A 387 -7.71 -12.75 6.53
N PHE A 388 -7.03 -12.04 5.63
CA PHE A 388 -7.45 -10.75 5.12
C PHE A 388 -7.94 -10.89 3.67
N ASP A 389 -9.11 -10.34 3.39
CA ASP A 389 -9.69 -10.34 2.05
C ASP A 389 -9.60 -8.93 1.41
N PHE A 390 -8.87 -8.83 0.30
CA PHE A 390 -8.70 -7.57 -0.44
C PHE A 390 -10.03 -6.99 -0.94
N ARG A 391 -11.07 -7.81 -1.16
CA ARG A 391 -12.40 -7.37 -1.57
C ARG A 391 -13.07 -6.48 -0.53
N LYS A 392 -12.63 -6.48 0.73
CA LYS A 392 -13.10 -5.49 1.73
C LYS A 392 -12.81 -4.05 1.32
N LEU A 393 -11.73 -3.82 0.57
CA LEU A 393 -11.31 -2.49 0.10
C LEU A 393 -12.15 -1.96 -1.07
N THR A 394 -13.04 -2.79 -1.62
CA THR A 394 -13.93 -2.43 -2.73
C THR A 394 -15.34 -2.06 -2.27
N LYS A 395 -15.66 -2.30 -0.99
CA LYS A 395 -16.96 -1.99 -0.39
C LYS A 395 -17.08 -0.50 -0.04
N GLY A 396 -18.30 0.03 -0.12
CA GLY A 396 -18.63 1.41 0.25
C GLY A 396 -19.39 1.49 1.56
N ASP A 397 -19.83 2.70 1.94
CA ASP A 397 -20.59 2.97 3.18
C ASP A 397 -22.10 2.73 3.08
N SER A 398 -22.58 2.22 1.95
CA SER A 398 -24.00 2.00 1.73
C SER A 398 -24.56 1.01 2.77
N PRO A 399 -25.67 1.37 3.47
CA PRO A 399 -26.32 0.46 4.41
C PRO A 399 -26.92 -0.74 3.67
N ILE A 400 -26.78 -1.91 4.28
CA ILE A 400 -27.29 -3.19 3.79
C ILE A 400 -28.27 -3.72 4.83
N ASP A 401 -29.52 -3.96 4.42
CA ASP A 401 -30.49 -4.61 5.29
C ASP A 401 -30.21 -6.11 5.35
N MET A 402 -29.86 -6.61 6.53
CA MET A 402 -29.58 -8.02 6.80
C MET A 402 -30.59 -8.61 7.80
N THR A 403 -31.74 -7.97 7.97
CA THR A 403 -32.77 -8.36 8.96
C THR A 403 -33.28 -9.78 8.73
N GLU A 404 -33.45 -10.19 7.48
CA GLU A 404 -33.90 -11.55 7.16
C GLU A 404 -32.86 -12.61 7.53
N ASN A 405 -31.57 -12.26 7.48
CA ASN A 405 -30.43 -13.14 7.72
C ASN A 405 -30.09 -13.34 9.20
N ILE A 406 -30.83 -12.70 10.12
CA ILE A 406 -30.57 -12.80 11.57
C ILE A 406 -30.89 -14.22 12.05
N VAL A 407 -29.86 -14.88 12.57
CA VAL A 407 -29.92 -16.15 13.29
C VAL A 407 -29.95 -15.86 14.79
N ILE A 408 -31.00 -16.31 15.48
CA ILE A 408 -31.14 -16.16 16.93
C ILE A 408 -30.70 -17.46 17.61
N ARG A 409 -29.76 -17.36 18.53
CA ARG A 409 -29.27 -18.47 19.37
C ARG A 409 -29.64 -18.19 20.83
N GLY A 410 -29.89 -19.26 21.59
CA GLY A 410 -30.34 -19.18 22.98
C GLY A 410 -31.84 -19.40 23.12
N TYR A 411 -32.31 -19.44 24.37
CA TYR A 411 -33.71 -19.67 24.72
C TYR A 411 -34.05 -18.92 26.00
N VAL A 412 -35.31 -18.47 26.11
CA VAL A 412 -35.85 -17.79 27.28
C VAL A 412 -37.07 -18.55 27.75
N ASP A 413 -37.05 -19.00 29.01
CA ASP A 413 -38.25 -19.51 29.67
C ASP A 413 -38.90 -18.37 30.47
N THR A 414 -40.04 -17.89 30.01
CA THR A 414 -40.72 -16.78 30.69
C THR A 414 -41.41 -17.19 31.99
N GLN A 415 -41.53 -18.49 32.28
CA GLN A 415 -42.19 -18.97 33.51
C GLN A 415 -41.24 -19.10 34.69
N THR A 416 -39.97 -19.35 34.42
CA THR A 416 -38.95 -19.63 35.44
C THR A 416 -38.15 -18.36 35.73
N GLU A 417 -37.95 -18.05 37.01
CA GLU A 417 -37.09 -16.94 37.39
C GLU A 417 -35.63 -17.25 37.05
N GLY A 418 -34.95 -16.31 36.41
CA GLY A 418 -33.58 -16.49 35.93
C GLY A 418 -33.13 -15.42 34.95
N GLU A 419 -31.83 -15.45 34.64
CA GLU A 419 -31.22 -14.65 33.58
C GLU A 419 -31.00 -15.53 32.35
N TYR A 420 -31.46 -15.05 31.21
CA TYR A 420 -31.36 -15.72 29.92
C TYR A 420 -30.63 -14.82 28.93
N THR A 421 -29.72 -15.39 28.14
CA THR A 421 -28.99 -14.66 27.10
C THR A 421 -29.43 -15.15 25.73
N LEU A 422 -29.86 -14.22 24.88
CA LEU A 422 -30.07 -14.43 23.46
C LEU A 422 -28.92 -13.82 22.67
N THR A 423 -28.42 -14.54 21.67
CA THR A 423 -27.40 -14.05 20.74
C THR A 423 -28.01 -13.91 19.36
N TYR A 424 -27.96 -12.71 18.81
CA TYR A 424 -28.38 -12.43 17.43
C TYR A 424 -27.13 -12.39 16.58
N GLU A 425 -27.07 -13.21 15.53
CA GLU A 425 -25.91 -13.39 14.66
C GLU A 425 -26.32 -13.14 13.20
N ILE A 426 -25.51 -12.37 12.46
CA ILE A 426 -25.53 -12.34 11.00
C ILE A 426 -24.17 -12.79 10.46
N THR A 427 -24.15 -13.34 9.26
CA THR A 427 -22.92 -13.64 8.52
C THR A 427 -22.89 -12.77 7.26
N ASN A 428 -21.79 -12.06 7.02
CA ASN A 428 -21.61 -11.20 5.85
C ASN A 428 -21.08 -11.96 4.62
N ASP A 429 -20.90 -11.26 3.48
CA ASP A 429 -20.38 -11.85 2.22
C ASP A 429 -18.93 -12.40 2.32
N PHE A 430 -18.26 -12.16 3.45
CA PHE A 430 -16.88 -12.57 3.73
C PHE A 430 -16.81 -13.65 4.82
N ASP A 431 -17.93 -14.31 5.11
CA ASP A 431 -18.08 -15.33 6.16
C ASP A 431 -17.78 -14.84 7.59
N GLU A 432 -17.82 -13.52 7.80
CA GLU A 432 -17.59 -12.92 9.10
C GLU A 432 -18.90 -12.79 9.86
N LYS A 433 -18.86 -13.23 11.11
CA LYS A 433 -20.01 -13.21 12.00
C LYS A 433 -20.03 -11.94 12.82
N VAL A 434 -21.14 -11.22 12.75
CA VAL A 434 -21.42 -10.08 13.61
C VAL A 434 -22.52 -10.49 14.57
N GLN A 435 -22.26 -10.38 15.87
CA GLN A 435 -23.18 -10.84 16.90
C GLN A 435 -23.39 -9.79 17.99
N VAL A 436 -24.61 -9.77 18.53
CA VAL A 436 -24.97 -8.99 19.72
C VAL A 436 -25.70 -9.87 20.72
N GLU A 437 -25.38 -9.68 21.99
CA GLU A 437 -26.04 -10.38 23.10
C GLU A 437 -27.13 -9.50 23.71
N ARG A 438 -28.27 -10.13 24.00
CA ARG A 438 -29.43 -9.53 24.68
C ARG A 438 -29.72 -10.33 25.95
N MET A 439 -29.52 -9.70 27.10
CA MET A 439 -29.88 -10.25 28.39
C MET A 439 -31.37 -10.06 28.69
N ILE A 440 -32.01 -11.11 29.17
CA ILE A 440 -33.42 -11.15 29.56
C ILE A 440 -33.50 -11.66 31.00
N THR A 441 -33.99 -10.83 31.92
CA THR A 441 -34.12 -11.15 33.34
C THR A 441 -35.59 -11.38 33.69
N VAL A 442 -35.91 -12.58 34.18
CA VAL A 442 -37.25 -12.96 34.64
C VAL A 442 -37.22 -13.06 36.16
N GLY A 443 -38.06 -12.30 36.86
CA GLY A 443 -37.99 -12.23 38.32
C GLY A 443 -39.30 -11.78 38.97
N LYS A 444 -39.64 -12.37 40.12
CA LYS A 444 -40.84 -11.96 40.88
C LYS A 444 -40.71 -10.51 41.36
N GLY A 445 -41.73 -9.70 41.07
CA GLY A 445 -41.75 -8.28 41.43
C GLY A 445 -41.11 -7.34 40.42
N LEU A 446 -40.51 -7.87 39.34
CA LEU A 446 -40.07 -7.05 38.21
C LEU A 446 -41.26 -6.57 37.39
N ILE A 447 -41.13 -5.38 36.81
CA ILE A 447 -42.09 -4.80 35.86
C ILE A 447 -41.42 -4.90 34.48
N TYR A 448 -42.22 -5.10 33.43
CA TYR A 448 -41.68 -5.13 32.07
C TYR A 448 -40.98 -3.79 31.76
N GLN A 449 -39.67 -3.83 31.60
CA GLN A 449 -38.86 -2.65 31.24
C GLN A 449 -37.69 -3.03 30.35
N THR A 450 -37.34 -2.12 29.45
CA THR A 450 -36.19 -2.23 28.56
C THR A 450 -35.02 -1.44 29.13
N LEU A 451 -33.85 -2.08 29.23
CA LEU A 451 -32.59 -1.43 29.59
C LEU A 451 -31.76 -1.18 28.32
N PRO A 452 -30.98 -0.09 28.26
CA PRO A 452 -30.22 0.27 27.07
C PRO A 452 -29.21 -0.82 26.69
N ASN A 453 -29.31 -1.31 25.45
CA ASN A 453 -28.28 -2.09 24.79
C ASN A 453 -28.05 -1.44 23.42
N LYS A 454 -26.88 -0.88 23.18
CA LYS A 454 -26.58 -0.13 21.95
C LYS A 454 -25.59 -0.92 21.12
N ASP A 455 -26.00 -1.26 19.90
CA ASP A 455 -25.17 -1.90 18.90
C ASP A 455 -25.16 -1.04 17.61
N PRO A 456 -24.04 -0.95 16.87
CA PRO A 456 -23.95 -0.18 15.64
C PRO A 456 -24.83 -0.71 14.49
N TYR A 457 -25.24 -1.97 14.51
CA TYR A 457 -25.94 -2.63 13.40
C TYR A 457 -27.32 -3.17 13.79
N PHE A 458 -27.47 -3.67 15.03
CA PHE A 458 -28.73 -4.23 15.51
C PHE A 458 -29.59 -3.19 16.24
N SER A 459 -30.89 -3.19 15.95
CA SER A 459 -31.92 -2.41 16.66
C SER A 459 -32.98 -3.36 17.23
N GLY A 460 -33.64 -3.00 18.34
CA GLY A 460 -34.62 -3.85 19.02
C GLY A 460 -34.02 -4.92 19.95
N VAL A 461 -32.72 -4.83 20.22
CA VAL A 461 -31.94 -5.77 21.05
C VAL A 461 -31.70 -5.27 22.48
N GLU A 462 -32.50 -4.31 22.95
CA GLU A 462 -32.49 -3.82 24.32
C GLU A 462 -32.63 -4.97 25.32
N HIS A 463 -31.86 -4.93 26.41
CA HIS A 463 -32.03 -5.89 27.49
C HIS A 463 -33.42 -5.73 28.10
N ILE A 464 -34.03 -6.80 28.58
CA ILE A 464 -35.38 -6.75 29.16
C ILE A 464 -35.36 -7.31 30.58
N GLU A 465 -36.06 -6.64 31.47
CA GLU A 465 -36.50 -7.19 32.74
C GLU A 465 -38.02 -7.38 32.70
N MET A 466 -38.53 -8.54 33.12
CA MET A 466 -39.96 -8.85 33.05
C MET A 466 -40.45 -9.75 34.19
N PRO A 467 -41.74 -9.70 34.58
CA PRO A 467 -42.31 -10.66 35.52
C PRO A 467 -42.50 -12.05 34.87
N PRO A 468 -42.53 -13.13 35.67
CA PRO A 468 -42.86 -14.47 35.18
C PRO A 468 -44.22 -14.51 34.47
N GLY A 469 -44.27 -15.17 33.32
CA GLY A 469 -45.44 -15.33 32.47
C GLY A 469 -45.71 -14.19 31.49
N ALA A 470 -44.84 -13.17 31.41
CA ALA A 470 -44.95 -12.12 30.41
C ALA A 470 -44.82 -12.67 28.98
N LYS A 471 -45.51 -12.02 28.02
CA LYS A 471 -45.35 -12.33 26.59
C LYS A 471 -44.01 -11.80 26.10
N PHE A 472 -43.26 -12.63 25.40
CA PHE A 472 -41.97 -12.29 24.83
C PHE A 472 -41.76 -13.05 23.52
N ASP A 473 -41.46 -12.34 22.44
CA ASP A 473 -41.03 -12.90 21.16
C ASP A 473 -39.58 -12.46 20.89
N PRO A 474 -38.63 -13.40 20.74
CA PRO A 474 -37.24 -13.10 20.44
C PRO A 474 -37.01 -12.28 19.16
N ARG A 475 -37.91 -12.33 18.16
CA ARG A 475 -37.72 -11.66 16.86
C ARG A 475 -38.49 -10.35 16.74
N GLU A 476 -39.45 -10.10 17.63
CA GLU A 476 -40.30 -8.91 17.57
C GLU A 476 -39.47 -7.62 17.72
N GLY A 477 -39.60 -6.72 16.74
CA GLY A 477 -38.93 -5.42 16.72
C GLY A 477 -37.42 -5.44 16.39
N VAL A 478 -36.84 -6.62 16.14
CA VAL A 478 -35.41 -6.77 15.85
C VAL A 478 -35.12 -6.53 14.37
N SER A 479 -34.18 -5.63 14.06
CA SER A 479 -33.70 -5.37 12.71
C SER A 479 -32.18 -5.22 12.67
N CYS A 480 -31.55 -5.52 11.53
CA CYS A 480 -30.10 -5.38 11.35
C CYS A 480 -29.79 -4.59 10.08
N ILE A 481 -29.17 -3.42 10.23
CA ILE A 481 -28.66 -2.61 9.13
C ILE A 481 -27.14 -2.61 9.19
N TYR A 482 -26.53 -3.44 8.36
CA TYR A 482 -25.08 -3.63 8.31
C TYR A 482 -24.39 -2.57 7.43
N ARG A 483 -23.17 -2.18 7.82
CA ARG A 483 -22.29 -1.32 7.03
C ARG A 483 -20.86 -1.84 7.10
N TYR A 484 -20.22 -1.96 5.94
CA TYR A 484 -18.82 -2.32 5.85
C TYR A 484 -17.94 -1.25 6.50
N LYS A 485 -17.00 -1.69 7.35
CA LYS A 485 -16.07 -0.78 8.02
C LYS A 485 -14.91 -0.42 7.08
N PRO A 486 -14.43 0.84 7.10
CA PRO A 486 -13.20 1.19 6.41
C PRO A 486 -12.02 0.44 7.05
N GLN A 487 -11.18 -0.15 6.21
CA GLN A 487 -9.98 -0.88 6.63
C GLN A 487 -8.81 0.06 6.95
N ALA A 488 -8.07 -0.24 8.02
CA ALA A 488 -6.78 0.35 8.35
C ALA A 488 -5.73 -0.76 8.53
N VAL A 489 -4.89 -0.95 7.52
CA VAL A 489 -3.92 -2.05 7.47
C VAL A 489 -2.50 -1.52 7.70
N PHE A 490 -1.79 -2.11 8.65
CA PHE A 490 -0.39 -1.79 8.94
C PHE A 490 0.53 -2.95 8.54
N LEU A 491 1.51 -2.68 7.67
CA LEU A 491 2.57 -3.60 7.31
C LEU A 491 3.81 -3.22 8.12
N VAL A 492 4.07 -4.00 9.17
CA VAL A 492 5.16 -3.74 10.12
C VAL A 492 6.43 -4.44 9.68
N LEU A 493 7.47 -3.65 9.43
CA LEU A 493 8.71 -4.11 8.82
C LEU A 493 9.89 -4.13 9.82
N PRO A 494 10.67 -5.22 9.94
CA PRO A 494 11.87 -5.28 10.79
C PRO A 494 13.05 -4.48 10.25
N ASP A 495 13.59 -3.55 11.05
CA ASP A 495 14.75 -2.73 10.66
C ASP A 495 16.07 -3.52 10.54
N TYR A 496 16.17 -4.67 11.20
CA TYR A 496 17.39 -5.50 11.23
C TYR A 496 17.44 -6.61 10.17
N ILE A 497 16.32 -6.97 9.53
CA ILE A 497 16.25 -8.05 8.51
C ILE A 497 15.32 -7.65 7.37
N GLN A 498 15.86 -7.43 6.17
CA GLN A 498 15.05 -7.05 5.00
C GLN A 498 14.49 -8.25 4.22
N THR A 499 14.88 -9.48 4.56
CA THR A 499 14.56 -10.70 3.79
C THR A 499 13.05 -10.86 3.55
N ASN A 500 12.22 -10.53 4.53
CA ASN A 500 10.77 -10.73 4.44
C ASN A 500 10.01 -9.55 3.84
N TYR A 501 10.68 -8.43 3.50
CA TYR A 501 10.00 -7.23 3.01
C TYR A 501 9.26 -7.47 1.68
N ILE A 502 9.68 -8.49 0.92
CA ILE A 502 8.99 -8.94 -0.29
C ILE A 502 7.54 -9.31 -0.02
N ILE A 503 7.22 -9.85 1.17
CA ILE A 503 5.85 -10.20 1.56
C ILE A 503 4.98 -8.94 1.57
N ALA A 504 5.49 -7.84 2.13
CA ALA A 504 4.77 -6.57 2.18
C ALA A 504 4.60 -5.93 0.80
N SER A 505 5.64 -5.95 -0.06
CA SER A 505 5.52 -5.43 -1.43
C SER A 505 4.55 -6.26 -2.27
N THR A 506 4.60 -7.59 -2.18
CA THR A 506 3.66 -8.46 -2.91
C THR A 506 2.23 -8.23 -2.42
N TRP A 507 2.01 -8.05 -1.11
CA TRP A 507 0.70 -7.72 -0.56
C TRP A 507 0.15 -6.41 -1.14
N ILE A 508 0.96 -5.34 -1.20
CA ILE A 508 0.55 -4.06 -1.79
C ILE A 508 0.25 -4.21 -3.29
N SER A 509 1.04 -4.97 -4.04
CA SER A 509 0.79 -5.22 -5.46
C SER A 509 -0.53 -5.96 -5.71
N GLN A 510 -0.82 -7.00 -4.91
CA GLN A 510 -2.07 -7.76 -5.00
C GLN A 510 -3.28 -6.93 -4.59
N MET A 511 -3.15 -6.14 -3.52
CA MET A 511 -4.17 -5.16 -3.13
C MET A 511 -4.47 -4.20 -4.28
N TYR A 512 -3.43 -3.64 -4.92
CA TYR A 512 -3.59 -2.73 -6.05
C TYR A 512 -4.29 -3.42 -7.23
N HIS A 513 -3.93 -4.67 -7.53
CA HIS A 513 -4.55 -5.46 -8.59
C HIS A 513 -6.06 -5.61 -8.37
N VAL A 514 -6.46 -6.18 -7.23
CA VAL A 514 -7.88 -6.42 -6.88
C VAL A 514 -8.68 -5.12 -6.84
N ALA A 515 -8.11 -4.06 -6.26
CA ALA A 515 -8.78 -2.76 -6.21
C ALA A 515 -8.91 -2.13 -7.61
N SER A 516 -7.90 -2.28 -8.47
CA SER A 516 -7.90 -1.69 -9.81
C SER A 516 -8.83 -2.40 -10.78
N ASP A 517 -8.89 -3.72 -10.69
CA ASP A 517 -9.79 -4.58 -11.45
C ASP A 517 -11.25 -4.23 -11.12
N PHE A 518 -11.61 -4.25 -9.83
CA PHE A 518 -12.95 -3.84 -9.40
C PHE A 518 -13.31 -2.41 -9.80
N ALA A 519 -12.36 -1.46 -9.72
CA ALA A 519 -12.61 -0.09 -10.15
C ALA A 519 -12.88 0.02 -11.65
N ALA A 520 -12.28 -0.84 -12.48
CA ALA A 520 -12.50 -0.84 -13.93
C ALA A 520 -13.93 -1.23 -14.31
N ASP A 521 -14.56 -2.11 -13.52
CA ASP A 521 -15.95 -2.54 -13.73
C ASP A 521 -16.99 -1.51 -13.27
N LEU A 522 -16.60 -0.53 -12.45
CA LEU A 522 -17.53 0.47 -11.95
C LEU A 522 -17.82 1.59 -12.96
N PRO A 523 -19.06 2.12 -13.00
CA PRO A 523 -19.38 3.30 -13.79
C PRO A 523 -18.51 4.49 -13.38
N GLY A 524 -17.63 4.93 -14.29
CA GLY A 524 -16.68 6.03 -14.04
C GLY A 524 -15.28 5.60 -13.61
N GLY A 525 -14.99 4.29 -13.51
CA GLY A 525 -13.63 3.78 -13.33
C GLY A 525 -13.00 4.06 -11.97
N LYS A 526 -13.81 4.26 -10.93
CA LYS A 526 -13.38 4.77 -9.61
C LYS A 526 -13.91 3.92 -8.46
N LEU A 527 -13.08 3.71 -7.44
CA LEU A 527 -13.48 3.07 -6.20
C LEU A 527 -14.54 3.88 -5.46
N LYS A 528 -15.41 3.18 -4.72
CA LYS A 528 -16.44 3.79 -3.87
C LYS A 528 -15.85 4.62 -2.72
N LYS A 529 -14.65 4.23 -2.25
CA LYS A 529 -13.85 4.93 -1.26
C LYS A 529 -12.40 4.98 -1.72
N ARG A 530 -11.70 6.07 -1.45
CA ARG A 530 -10.26 6.15 -1.73
C ARG A 530 -9.47 5.18 -0.86
N ILE A 531 -8.34 4.73 -1.39
CA ILE A 531 -7.30 4.02 -0.66
C ILE A 531 -6.10 4.97 -0.52
N ARG A 532 -5.66 5.23 0.71
CA ARG A 532 -4.49 6.05 1.03
C ARG A 532 -3.37 5.13 1.51
N CYS A 533 -2.32 5.03 0.70
CA CYS A 533 -1.13 4.22 0.98
C CYS A 533 0.02 5.10 1.49
N GLY A 534 0.26 5.10 2.79
CA GLY A 534 1.44 5.74 3.39
C GLY A 534 2.63 4.78 3.41
N LEU A 535 3.58 4.96 2.48
CA LEU A 535 4.76 4.12 2.39
C LEU A 535 5.93 4.80 3.09
N ASP A 536 5.98 4.64 4.41
CA ASP A 536 7.10 5.12 5.20
C ASP A 536 8.36 4.32 4.87
N GLU A 537 9.49 5.01 4.78
CA GLU A 537 10.75 4.46 4.30
C GLU A 537 10.64 3.65 2.99
N PHE A 538 9.85 4.13 2.01
CA PHE A 538 9.62 3.48 0.72
C PHE A 538 10.90 2.94 0.02
N GLY A 539 12.04 3.62 0.21
CA GLY A 539 13.34 3.20 -0.31
C GLY A 539 13.85 1.85 0.22
N ASN A 540 13.33 1.37 1.36
CA ASN A 540 13.71 0.08 1.95
C ASN A 540 12.85 -1.08 1.45
N LEU A 541 11.63 -0.82 0.95
CA LEU A 541 10.80 -1.86 0.34
C LEU A 541 11.47 -2.39 -0.94
N PRO A 542 11.19 -3.63 -1.37
CA PRO A 542 11.52 -4.11 -2.71
C PRO A 542 10.79 -3.32 -3.81
N GLY A 543 11.31 -3.40 -5.04
CA GLY A 543 10.74 -2.74 -6.21
C GLY A 543 9.34 -3.25 -6.55
N PHE A 544 8.43 -2.34 -6.88
CA PHE A 544 7.14 -2.63 -7.53
C PHE A 544 7.32 -2.63 -9.04
N SER A 545 7.10 -3.76 -9.70
CA SER A 545 7.24 -3.90 -11.15
C SER A 545 6.28 -3.00 -11.94
N ASN A 546 5.06 -2.86 -11.46
CA ASN A 546 3.99 -2.08 -12.07
C ASN A 546 3.88 -0.66 -11.51
N ILE A 547 4.93 -0.12 -10.86
CA ILE A 547 4.89 1.21 -10.22
C ILE A 547 4.42 2.31 -11.17
N SER A 548 4.81 2.25 -12.45
CA SER A 548 4.42 3.24 -13.44
C SER A 548 2.91 3.25 -13.71
N SER A 549 2.30 2.06 -13.78
CA SER A 549 0.85 1.90 -13.92
C SER A 549 0.12 2.27 -12.64
N MET A 550 0.70 1.96 -11.47
CA MET A 550 0.15 2.35 -10.17
C MET A 550 0.04 3.86 -10.02
N LEU A 551 1.01 4.62 -10.54
CA LEU A 551 1.01 6.08 -10.47
C LEU A 551 0.11 6.72 -11.53
N SER A 552 0.26 6.31 -12.79
CA SER A 552 -0.48 6.95 -13.90
C SER A 552 -1.99 6.69 -13.83
N VAL A 553 -2.42 5.48 -13.46
CA VAL A 553 -3.85 5.11 -13.46
C VAL A 553 -4.42 4.98 -12.05
N GLY A 554 -3.61 4.68 -11.04
CA GLY A 554 -4.08 4.50 -9.66
C GLY A 554 -4.75 5.74 -9.10
N ALA A 555 -4.17 6.93 -9.32
CA ALA A 555 -4.78 8.20 -8.94
C ALA A 555 -6.20 8.36 -9.51
N GLY A 556 -6.37 8.05 -10.79
CA GLY A 556 -7.66 8.09 -11.49
C GLY A 556 -8.71 7.14 -10.88
N ARG A 557 -8.28 6.01 -10.31
CA ARG A 557 -9.12 5.01 -9.64
C ARG A 557 -9.41 5.31 -8.17
N GLY A 558 -8.72 6.30 -7.59
CA GLY A 558 -8.83 6.64 -6.17
C GLY A 558 -7.84 5.90 -5.26
N ILE A 559 -6.78 5.33 -5.82
CA ILE A 559 -5.68 4.69 -5.08
C ILE A 559 -4.51 5.69 -5.05
N LEU A 560 -4.24 6.26 -3.88
CA LEU A 560 -3.32 7.38 -3.70
C LEU A 560 -2.16 6.97 -2.80
N ILE A 561 -0.95 7.36 -3.16
CA ILE A 561 0.29 6.89 -2.53
C ILE A 561 1.10 8.08 -2.04
N ASP A 562 1.52 8.01 -0.78
CA ASP A 562 2.38 8.98 -0.11
C ASP A 562 3.76 8.35 0.07
N PHE A 563 4.74 8.80 -0.71
CA PHE A 563 6.12 8.31 -0.71
C PHE A 563 6.97 9.11 0.28
N TYR A 564 7.41 8.47 1.36
CA TYR A 564 8.32 9.11 2.32
C TYR A 564 9.77 8.69 2.06
N VAL A 565 10.48 9.49 1.27
CA VAL A 565 11.84 9.19 0.80
C VAL A 565 12.88 9.93 1.63
N GLN A 566 14.00 9.27 1.97
CA GLN A 566 15.09 9.90 2.72
C GLN A 566 16.08 10.63 1.82
N HIS A 567 16.34 10.05 0.65
CA HIS A 567 17.27 10.60 -0.33
C HIS A 567 16.82 10.21 -1.75
N PRO A 568 16.91 11.09 -2.77
CA PRO A 568 16.47 10.77 -4.13
C PRO A 568 17.14 9.51 -4.71
N ASN A 569 18.45 9.33 -4.47
CA ASN A 569 19.18 8.11 -4.88
C ASN A 569 18.58 6.79 -4.39
N GLN A 570 17.75 6.77 -3.33
CA GLN A 570 17.06 5.52 -2.95
C GLN A 570 16.13 5.03 -4.05
N LEU A 571 15.49 5.95 -4.78
CA LEU A 571 14.67 5.62 -5.93
C LEU A 571 15.52 5.14 -7.10
N THR A 572 16.57 5.90 -7.43
CA THR A 572 17.50 5.57 -8.52
C THR A 572 18.15 4.20 -8.33
N ASN A 573 18.60 3.87 -7.12
CA ASN A 573 19.22 2.58 -6.84
C ASN A 573 18.24 1.41 -6.90
N LYS A 574 16.94 1.67 -6.66
CA LYS A 574 15.91 0.66 -6.56
C LYS A 574 15.21 0.38 -7.88
N TYR A 575 15.02 1.43 -8.69
CA TYR A 575 14.22 1.37 -9.91
C TYR A 575 14.95 1.87 -11.15
N ASN A 576 16.24 2.18 -11.08
CA ASN A 576 16.99 2.98 -12.08
C ASN A 576 16.58 4.47 -12.13
N GLU A 577 17.39 5.29 -12.82
CA GLU A 577 17.22 6.74 -12.89
C GLU A 577 15.90 7.15 -13.55
N LYS A 578 15.53 6.50 -14.67
CA LYS A 578 14.33 6.84 -15.44
C LYS A 578 13.05 6.62 -14.64
N VAL A 579 12.92 5.48 -13.97
CA VAL A 579 11.72 5.19 -13.18
C VAL A 579 11.72 6.00 -11.88
N GLY A 580 12.89 6.25 -11.28
CA GLY A 580 13.01 7.13 -10.13
C GLY A 580 12.53 8.56 -10.42
N GLU A 581 12.91 9.12 -11.57
CA GLU A 581 12.42 10.41 -12.06
C GLU A 581 10.91 10.37 -12.32
N PHE A 582 10.43 9.31 -12.98
CA PHE A 582 8.99 9.12 -13.22
C PHE A 582 8.16 9.13 -11.93
N ILE A 583 8.62 8.45 -10.86
CA ILE A 583 7.95 8.46 -9.55
C ILE A 583 7.85 9.88 -8.99
N ALA A 584 8.94 10.66 -9.10
CA ALA A 584 8.96 12.03 -8.64
C ALA A 584 8.03 12.92 -9.50
N ASP A 585 7.98 12.72 -10.81
CA ASP A 585 7.18 13.52 -11.74
C ASP A 585 5.67 13.26 -11.64
N GLU A 586 5.25 12.00 -11.52
CA GLU A 586 3.83 11.65 -11.33
C GLU A 586 3.32 11.99 -9.91
N SER A 587 4.23 12.25 -8.97
CA SER A 587 3.86 12.78 -7.66
C SER A 587 3.53 14.26 -7.77
N MET A 588 2.23 14.56 -7.85
CA MET A 588 1.71 15.91 -8.11
C MET A 588 2.11 16.94 -7.04
N ASN A 589 2.19 16.50 -5.78
CA ASN A 589 2.64 17.33 -4.67
C ASN A 589 4.01 16.86 -4.19
N LYS A 590 4.95 17.81 -4.09
CA LYS A 590 6.33 17.55 -3.66
C LYS A 590 6.63 18.37 -2.41
N TYR A 591 6.93 17.66 -1.33
CA TYR A 591 7.23 18.23 -0.02
C TYR A 591 8.72 18.14 0.25
N PHE A 592 9.35 19.25 0.56
CA PHE A 592 10.73 19.32 1.00
C PHE A 592 10.79 19.74 2.46
N LEU A 593 11.24 18.81 3.31
CA LEU A 593 11.43 19.05 4.74
C LEU A 593 12.90 19.37 5.02
N LEU A 594 13.81 18.45 4.66
CA LEU A 594 15.24 18.64 4.86
C LEU A 594 16.05 17.61 4.08
N SER A 595 17.11 18.04 3.39
CA SER A 595 18.05 17.15 2.72
C SER A 595 19.50 17.55 2.97
N GLY A 596 20.36 16.56 3.21
CA GLY A 596 21.82 16.77 3.27
C GLY A 596 22.47 16.80 1.88
N SER A 597 21.77 16.33 0.85
CA SER A 597 22.29 16.28 -0.51
C SER A 597 22.31 17.65 -1.14
N LYS A 598 23.44 18.02 -1.74
CA LYS A 598 23.56 19.28 -2.50
C LYS A 598 22.70 19.21 -3.78
N ARG A 599 22.85 18.13 -4.56
CA ARG A 599 22.09 17.90 -5.80
C ARG A 599 20.58 17.97 -5.55
N ALA A 600 20.07 17.25 -4.54
CA ALA A 600 18.63 17.28 -4.23
C ALA A 600 18.10 18.68 -3.89
N ARG A 601 18.94 19.55 -3.29
CA ARG A 601 18.57 20.94 -2.98
C ARG A 601 18.63 21.83 -4.21
N GLU A 602 19.60 21.62 -5.09
CA GLU A 602 19.70 22.31 -6.38
C GLU A 602 18.50 21.95 -7.26
N ASP A 603 18.19 20.65 -7.38
CA ASP A 603 17.05 20.15 -8.18
C ASP A 603 15.72 20.71 -7.64
N PHE A 604 15.51 20.69 -6.32
CA PHE A 604 14.27 21.22 -5.72
C PHE A 604 14.18 22.75 -5.81
N SER A 605 15.30 23.47 -5.63
CA SER A 605 15.36 24.93 -5.82
C SER A 605 15.02 25.32 -7.26
N ALA A 606 15.55 24.59 -8.25
CA ALA A 606 15.23 24.79 -9.66
C ALA A 606 13.75 24.53 -9.97
N LEU A 607 13.14 23.52 -9.32
CA LEU A 607 11.72 23.23 -9.45
C LEU A 607 10.81 24.38 -8.97
N LEU A 608 11.21 25.10 -7.91
CA LEU A 608 10.48 26.26 -7.40
C LEU A 608 10.56 27.48 -8.32
N GLY A 609 11.59 27.54 -9.17
CA GLY A 609 11.87 28.62 -10.09
C GLY A 609 12.51 29.85 -9.44
N ASP A 610 12.65 30.90 -10.25
CA ASP A 610 13.35 32.13 -9.88
C ASP A 610 12.39 33.32 -9.70
N GLN A 611 12.81 34.28 -8.88
CA GLN A 611 12.15 35.57 -8.68
C GLN A 611 13.11 36.71 -9.08
N GLU A 612 12.56 37.78 -9.66
CA GLU A 612 13.32 39.01 -9.88
C GLU A 612 13.27 39.85 -8.60
N VAL A 613 14.43 40.28 -8.13
CA VAL A 613 14.57 41.13 -6.95
C VAL A 613 15.22 42.45 -7.39
N THR A 614 14.62 43.57 -7.02
CA THR A 614 15.22 44.89 -7.25
C THR A 614 16.35 45.13 -6.24
N ILE A 615 17.58 45.13 -6.72
CA ILE A 615 18.74 45.51 -5.91
C ILE A 615 18.97 47.01 -6.06
N LYS A 616 18.93 47.72 -4.92
CA LYS A 616 19.27 49.14 -4.86
C LYS A 616 20.74 49.29 -4.52
N SER A 617 21.56 49.56 -5.53
CA SER A 617 22.97 49.89 -5.33
C SER A 617 23.15 51.40 -5.12
N ARG A 618 24.07 51.77 -4.23
CA ARG A 618 24.37 53.16 -3.89
C ARG A 618 25.81 53.47 -4.27
N SER A 619 26.02 54.43 -5.17
CA SER A 619 27.35 54.86 -5.58
C SER A 619 27.58 56.35 -5.25
N GLY A 620 28.77 56.66 -4.73
CA GLY A 620 29.20 58.01 -4.36
C GLY A 620 30.36 58.02 -3.36
N GLY A 621 31.16 59.09 -3.36
CA GLY A 621 32.24 59.26 -2.39
C GLY A 621 31.71 59.36 -0.95
N VAL A 622 32.56 59.07 0.03
CA VAL A 622 32.19 59.10 1.47
C VAL A 622 31.63 60.48 1.88
N LEU A 623 32.04 61.55 1.18
CA LEU A 623 31.67 62.95 1.45
C LEU A 623 30.64 63.55 0.47
N ASP A 624 30.15 62.81 -0.51
CA ASP A 624 29.19 63.36 -1.49
C ASP A 624 27.76 63.42 -0.93
N LEU A 625 27.15 64.60 -1.07
CA LEU A 625 25.76 64.88 -0.69
C LEU A 625 24.76 64.38 -1.74
N ASN A 626 25.17 64.30 -3.01
CA ASN A 626 24.39 63.71 -4.09
C ASN A 626 24.87 62.29 -4.34
N LYS A 627 24.16 61.31 -3.77
CA LYS A 627 24.45 59.90 -4.02
C LYS A 627 23.51 59.37 -5.07
N GLN A 628 24.09 58.68 -6.06
CA GLN A 628 23.34 58.08 -7.14
C GLN A 628 22.82 56.73 -6.66
N TYR A 629 21.51 56.56 -6.75
CA TYR A 629 20.83 55.29 -6.51
C TYR A 629 20.61 54.65 -7.87
N THR A 630 21.23 53.49 -8.07
CA THR A 630 21.00 52.69 -9.27
C THR A 630 20.19 51.48 -8.83
N GLU A 631 18.97 51.40 -9.34
CA GLU A 631 18.11 50.23 -9.19
C GLU A 631 18.37 49.29 -10.36
N SER A 632 18.75 48.05 -10.07
CA SER A 632 18.94 47.00 -11.06
C SER A 632 18.06 45.81 -10.69
N LEU A 633 17.48 45.17 -11.70
CA LEU A 633 16.78 43.90 -11.55
C LEU A 633 17.80 42.77 -11.63
N GLU A 634 17.87 41.94 -10.60
CA GLU A 634 18.62 40.69 -10.62
C GLU A 634 17.69 39.50 -10.39
N THR A 635 17.96 38.40 -11.09
CA THR A 635 17.21 37.15 -10.94
C THR A 635 17.86 36.29 -9.86
N ARG A 636 17.07 35.86 -8.87
CA ARG A 636 17.51 34.98 -7.77
C ARG A 636 16.53 33.81 -7.64
N PRO A 637 16.99 32.59 -7.29
CA PRO A 637 16.10 31.49 -6.94
C PRO A 637 15.07 31.89 -5.87
N LEU A 638 13.85 31.35 -5.97
CA LEU A 638 12.79 31.66 -5.02
C LEU A 638 13.20 31.30 -3.58
N ILE A 639 13.86 30.14 -3.42
CA ILE A 639 14.66 29.78 -2.25
C ILE A 639 15.98 29.19 -2.76
N ALA A 640 17.10 29.68 -2.23
CA ALA A 640 18.42 29.19 -2.62
C ALA A 640 18.70 27.78 -2.04
N PRO A 641 19.53 26.95 -2.71
CA PRO A 641 19.85 25.61 -2.22
C PRO A 641 20.46 25.56 -0.80
N ASP A 642 21.17 26.61 -0.39
CA ASP A 642 21.71 26.73 0.96
C ASP A 642 20.65 27.08 2.01
N GLU A 643 19.62 27.84 1.64
CA GLU A 643 18.45 28.13 2.49
C GLU A 643 17.62 26.87 2.71
N LEU A 644 17.37 26.06 1.65
CA LEU A 644 16.73 24.74 1.79
C LEU A 644 17.50 23.80 2.73
N GLY A 645 18.81 23.97 2.85
CA GLY A 645 19.64 23.18 3.76
C GLY A 645 19.58 23.61 5.23
N ARG A 646 18.91 24.74 5.53
CA ARG A 646 18.87 25.40 6.85
C ARG A 646 17.45 25.69 7.33
N LEU A 647 16.46 24.98 6.79
CA LEU A 647 15.07 25.08 7.24
C LEU A 647 14.96 24.79 8.74
N GLU A 648 14.17 25.61 9.44
CA GLU A 648 13.89 25.42 10.86
C GLU A 648 12.94 24.24 11.08
N GLU A 649 12.88 23.75 12.32
CA GLU A 649 11.91 22.71 12.70
C GLU A 649 10.48 23.11 12.37
N GLY A 650 9.76 22.23 11.66
CA GLY A 650 8.39 22.46 11.19
C GLY A 650 8.28 23.26 9.89
N GLU A 651 9.38 23.80 9.36
CA GLU A 651 9.37 24.45 8.06
C GLU A 651 9.32 23.42 6.93
N VAL A 652 8.38 23.62 6.01
CA VAL A 652 8.18 22.73 4.87
C VAL A 652 7.88 23.56 3.64
N VAL A 653 8.63 23.30 2.56
CA VAL A 653 8.35 23.88 1.25
C VAL A 653 7.55 22.86 0.45
N VAL A 654 6.45 23.29 -0.13
CA VAL A 654 5.55 22.47 -0.94
C VAL A 654 5.51 23.03 -2.35
N GLU A 655 5.96 22.23 -3.31
CA GLU A 655 5.71 22.48 -4.72
C GLU A 655 4.47 21.69 -5.14
N ARG A 656 3.59 22.39 -5.85
CA ARG A 656 2.35 21.84 -6.39
C ARG A 656 2.10 22.52 -7.72
N SER A 657 2.05 21.74 -8.79
CA SER A 657 1.97 22.26 -10.17
C SER A 657 0.63 22.00 -10.85
N ILE A 658 -0.21 21.11 -10.30
CA ILE A 658 -1.43 20.61 -10.96
C ILE A 658 -2.72 21.24 -10.40
N HIS A 659 -2.69 21.82 -9.19
CA HIS A 659 -3.86 22.47 -8.60
C HIS A 659 -4.21 23.79 -9.32
N ARG A 660 -5.20 23.74 -10.22
CA ARG A 660 -5.50 24.81 -11.19
C ARG A 660 -6.85 25.49 -10.97
N GLN A 661 -7.59 25.11 -9.93
CA GLN A 661 -8.90 25.69 -9.63
C GLN A 661 -8.98 26.09 -8.16
N ASP A 662 -9.71 27.16 -7.85
CA ASP A 662 -10.07 27.48 -6.47
C ASP A 662 -11.31 26.65 -6.02
N LEU A 663 -11.70 26.79 -4.75
CA LEU A 663 -12.89 26.10 -4.21
C LEU A 663 -14.21 26.50 -4.90
N LYS A 664 -14.21 27.57 -5.71
CA LYS A 664 -15.36 28.04 -6.50
C LYS A 664 -15.28 27.59 -7.97
N GLY A 665 -14.24 26.85 -8.36
CA GLY A 665 -14.01 26.39 -9.72
C GLY A 665 -13.39 27.43 -10.65
N ASN A 666 -12.94 28.59 -10.14
CA ASN A 666 -12.27 29.59 -10.95
C ASN A 666 -10.84 29.14 -11.27
N PRO A 667 -10.33 29.39 -12.49
CA PRO A 667 -8.96 29.05 -12.84
C PRO A 667 -7.96 29.87 -12.00
N VAL A 668 -7.01 29.19 -11.37
CA VAL A 668 -5.92 29.80 -10.61
C VAL A 668 -4.56 29.35 -11.14
N ARG A 669 -3.53 30.16 -10.89
CA ARG A 669 -2.14 29.77 -11.12
C ARG A 669 -1.61 29.12 -9.84
N PRO A 670 -1.10 27.89 -9.89
CA PRO A 670 -0.49 27.28 -8.73
C PRO A 670 0.86 27.92 -8.45
N TYR A 671 1.02 28.45 -7.25
CA TYR A 671 2.31 28.91 -6.73
C TYR A 671 2.78 27.93 -5.65
N PRO A 672 4.11 27.76 -5.44
CA PRO A 672 4.63 27.01 -4.31
C PRO A 672 4.15 27.58 -2.97
N ILE A 673 4.17 26.76 -1.93
CA ILE A 673 3.82 27.15 -0.56
C ILE A 673 5.06 27.00 0.30
N PHE A 674 5.35 28.01 1.12
CA PHE A 674 6.39 27.92 2.14
C PHE A 674 5.76 28.05 3.52
N ASN A 675 5.70 26.94 4.24
CA ASN A 675 5.20 26.91 5.62
C ASN A 675 6.30 27.42 6.57
N THR A 676 6.34 28.73 6.80
CA THR A 676 7.35 29.39 7.65
C THR A 676 6.72 30.35 8.66
N GLY A 677 7.45 30.62 9.75
CA GLY A 677 6.96 31.46 10.85
C GLY A 677 6.04 30.71 11.83
N GLU A 678 5.76 31.35 12.97
CA GLU A 678 5.10 30.73 14.13
C GLU A 678 3.69 30.19 13.80
N ASP A 679 2.92 30.95 13.02
CA ASP A 679 1.54 30.63 12.67
C ASP A 679 1.41 29.63 11.50
N GLN A 680 2.42 29.45 10.65
CA GLN A 680 2.31 28.65 9.42
C GLN A 680 3.18 27.39 9.36
N LYS A 681 4.23 27.27 10.18
CA LYS A 681 5.02 26.03 10.27
C LYS A 681 4.13 24.83 10.53
N LEU A 682 4.48 23.65 10.04
CA LEU A 682 3.77 22.43 10.45
C LEU A 682 4.16 22.07 11.89
N LEU A 683 3.18 21.66 12.69
CA LEU A 683 3.42 21.21 14.06
C LEU A 683 3.81 19.73 14.08
N TYR A 684 4.66 19.39 15.05
CA TYR A 684 4.98 18.00 15.35
C TYR A 684 3.81 17.35 16.07
N ALA A 685 3.42 16.15 15.65
CA ALA A 685 2.27 15.41 16.18
C ALA A 685 2.31 15.27 17.71
N PHE A 686 3.46 14.96 18.31
CA PHE A 686 3.57 14.85 19.76
C PHE A 686 3.13 16.10 20.54
N ARG A 687 3.15 17.30 19.93
CA ARG A 687 2.75 18.54 20.61
C ARG A 687 1.24 18.67 20.78
N TYR A 688 0.43 17.98 19.97
CA TYR A 688 -1.02 18.19 19.95
C TYR A 688 -1.85 16.93 19.73
N LEU A 689 -1.32 15.91 19.06
CA LEU A 689 -2.00 14.64 18.78
C LEU A 689 -1.63 13.50 19.74
N GLU A 690 -0.66 13.64 20.63
CA GLU A 690 -0.15 12.51 21.45
C GLU A 690 -1.25 11.79 22.25
N ASP A 691 -2.28 12.50 22.71
CA ASP A 691 -3.44 11.93 23.40
C ASP A 691 -4.33 11.05 22.50
N GLN A 692 -4.28 11.22 21.18
CA GLN A 692 -5.03 10.43 20.19
C GLN A 692 -4.13 9.47 19.40
N PHE A 693 -2.95 9.91 18.99
CA PHE A 693 -1.98 9.15 18.21
C PHE A 693 -0.64 9.10 18.96
N ASP A 694 -0.38 7.97 19.60
CA ASP A 694 0.78 7.79 20.47
C ASP A 694 1.71 6.67 19.96
N PRO A 695 2.83 7.02 19.31
CA PRO A 695 3.75 6.03 18.77
C PRO A 695 4.52 5.26 19.86
N ASN A 696 4.46 5.69 21.13
CA ASN A 696 5.22 5.10 22.22
C ASN A 696 4.46 4.00 22.98
N VAL A 697 3.22 3.70 22.61
CA VAL A 697 2.46 2.59 23.19
C VAL A 697 3.23 1.28 22.99
N ASP A 698 3.30 0.45 24.04
CA ASP A 698 3.94 -0.85 23.94
C ASP A 698 3.15 -1.71 22.94
N TRP A 699 3.79 -2.03 21.82
CA TRP A 699 3.21 -2.82 20.75
C TRP A 699 2.66 -4.17 21.22
N ARG A 700 3.16 -4.72 22.34
CA ARG A 700 2.67 -5.97 22.91
C ARG A 700 1.22 -5.89 23.38
N GLN A 701 0.75 -4.69 23.71
CA GLN A 701 -0.62 -4.43 24.15
C GLN A 701 -1.60 -4.38 22.98
N LEU A 702 -1.11 -4.30 21.73
CA LEU A 702 -1.97 -4.35 20.55
C LEU A 702 -2.67 -5.70 20.47
N SER A 703 -3.99 -5.70 20.38
CA SER A 703 -4.77 -6.93 20.19
C SER A 703 -4.57 -7.45 18.76
N LEU A 704 -3.57 -8.33 18.59
CA LEU A 704 -3.20 -8.92 17.30
C LEU A 704 -3.57 -10.42 17.30
N PRO A 705 -4.07 -10.96 16.18
CA PRO A 705 -4.40 -12.37 16.08
C PRO A 705 -3.13 -13.23 16.18
N MET A 706 -3.25 -14.41 16.79
CA MET A 706 -2.19 -15.40 16.84
C MET A 706 -2.20 -16.24 15.56
N VAL A 707 -1.04 -16.45 14.96
CA VAL A 707 -0.88 -17.39 13.86
C VAL A 707 -1.01 -18.82 14.40
N PRO A 708 -1.95 -19.64 13.88
CA PRO A 708 -2.11 -21.01 14.32
C PRO A 708 -0.85 -21.84 14.14
N ASN A 709 -0.59 -22.75 15.07
CA ASN A 709 0.52 -23.69 14.95
C ASN A 709 0.14 -24.81 13.97
N LEU A 710 0.39 -24.60 12.68
CA LEU A 710 0.14 -25.58 11.63
C LEU A 710 1.26 -26.63 11.56
N GLU A 711 0.88 -27.91 11.49
CA GLU A 711 1.80 -29.02 11.23
C GLU A 711 2.17 -29.08 9.75
N LEU A 712 3.21 -28.31 9.38
CA LEU A 712 3.69 -28.22 7.98
C LEU A 712 4.17 -29.58 7.42
N GLU A 713 4.56 -30.54 8.28
CA GLU A 713 4.94 -31.89 7.84
C GLU A 713 3.80 -32.65 7.16
N THR A 714 2.56 -32.37 7.55
CA THR A 714 1.37 -32.99 6.95
C THR A 714 1.26 -32.62 5.47
N TYR A 715 1.61 -31.38 5.10
CA TYR A 715 1.64 -30.93 3.71
C TYR A 715 2.64 -31.74 2.88
N SER A 716 3.83 -32.01 3.43
CA SER A 716 4.86 -32.81 2.76
C SER A 716 4.43 -34.27 2.58
N LYS A 717 3.76 -34.85 3.58
CA LYS A 717 3.20 -36.22 3.49
C LYS A 717 2.11 -36.33 2.43
N THR A 718 1.13 -35.43 2.45
CA THR A 718 0.03 -35.41 1.46
C THR A 718 0.58 -35.18 0.05
N PHE A 719 1.59 -34.34 -0.10
CA PHE A 719 2.30 -34.15 -1.37
C PHE A 719 2.95 -35.46 -1.85
N ALA A 720 3.70 -36.15 -0.98
CA ALA A 720 4.36 -37.41 -1.33
C ALA A 720 3.34 -38.48 -1.73
N GLN A 721 2.22 -38.56 -1.02
CA GLN A 721 1.15 -39.50 -1.34
C GLN A 721 0.53 -39.19 -2.71
N ARG A 722 0.03 -37.98 -2.91
CA ARG A 722 -0.74 -37.63 -4.12
C ARG A 722 0.12 -37.61 -5.38
N ILE A 723 1.35 -37.12 -5.29
CA ILE A 723 2.19 -36.91 -6.46
C ILE A 723 3.26 -37.98 -6.60
N LYS A 724 3.95 -38.45 -5.53
CA LYS A 724 5.07 -39.42 -5.70
C LYS A 724 4.64 -40.89 -5.76
N GLU A 725 3.63 -41.30 -4.99
CA GLU A 725 3.23 -42.72 -4.92
C GLU A 725 2.78 -43.28 -6.28
N PRO A 726 1.97 -42.57 -7.09
CA PRO A 726 1.57 -43.07 -8.41
C PRO A 726 2.76 -43.35 -9.36
N PHE A 727 3.85 -42.57 -9.28
CA PHE A 727 5.05 -42.86 -10.07
C PHE A 727 5.79 -44.09 -9.55
N LYS A 728 5.87 -44.27 -8.22
CA LYS A 728 6.53 -45.45 -7.62
C LYS A 728 5.80 -46.73 -8.01
N GLU A 729 4.48 -46.72 -8.01
CA GLU A 729 3.65 -47.87 -8.41
C GLU A 729 3.85 -48.20 -9.89
N ARG A 730 3.76 -47.20 -10.77
CA ARG A 730 4.01 -47.40 -12.21
C ARG A 730 5.43 -47.84 -12.52
N ASP A 731 6.44 -47.33 -11.81
CA ASP A 731 7.82 -47.76 -11.96
C ASP A 731 7.99 -49.23 -11.56
N LYS A 732 7.31 -49.67 -10.49
CA LYS A 732 7.26 -51.08 -10.10
C LYS A 732 6.57 -51.93 -11.15
N GLU A 733 5.44 -51.47 -11.71
CA GLU A 733 4.72 -52.17 -12.77
C GLU A 733 5.54 -52.30 -14.06
N GLU A 734 6.22 -51.23 -14.49
CA GLU A 734 7.11 -51.25 -15.66
C GLU A 734 8.31 -52.17 -15.43
N GLN A 735 8.92 -52.12 -14.24
CA GLN A 735 9.99 -53.05 -13.87
C GLN A 735 9.51 -54.50 -13.87
N LEU A 736 8.33 -54.78 -13.30
CA LEU A 736 7.73 -56.10 -13.28
C LEU A 736 7.43 -56.58 -14.71
N LYS A 737 6.90 -55.70 -15.58
CA LYS A 737 6.64 -56.01 -17.00
C LYS A 737 7.93 -56.31 -17.76
N ARG A 738 9.01 -55.55 -17.51
CA ARG A 738 10.33 -55.80 -18.09
C ARG A 738 10.91 -57.14 -17.60
N LEU A 739 10.85 -57.41 -16.30
CA LEU A 739 11.29 -58.67 -15.70
C LEU A 739 10.51 -59.87 -16.27
N LYS A 740 9.17 -59.76 -16.37
CA LYS A 740 8.30 -60.76 -17.01
C LYS A 740 8.69 -60.97 -18.49
N GLY A 741 9.02 -59.91 -19.21
CA GLY A 741 9.51 -59.99 -20.60
C GLY A 741 10.84 -60.74 -20.72
N VAL A 742 11.83 -60.40 -19.88
CA VAL A 742 13.15 -61.07 -19.84
C VAL A 742 12.99 -62.54 -19.45
N LEU A 743 12.12 -62.85 -18.47
CA LEU A 743 11.80 -64.23 -18.09
C LEU A 743 11.23 -65.02 -19.27
N LYS A 744 10.29 -64.43 -20.02
CA LYS A 744 9.71 -65.05 -21.22
C LYS A 744 10.75 -65.28 -22.33
N GLU A 745 11.64 -64.31 -22.56
CA GLU A 745 12.76 -64.47 -23.51
C GLU A 745 13.76 -65.56 -23.06
N MET A 746 14.03 -65.66 -21.76
CA MET A 746 14.86 -66.73 -21.18
C MET A 746 14.20 -68.12 -21.29
N GLU A 747 12.88 -68.20 -21.22
CA GLU A 747 12.12 -69.44 -21.44
C GLU A 747 12.13 -69.87 -22.92
N GLU A 748 12.02 -68.91 -23.85
CA GLU A 748 11.96 -69.17 -25.29
C GLU A 748 13.34 -69.39 -25.94
N SER A 749 14.42 -68.76 -25.44
CA SER A 749 15.79 -68.88 -25.99
C SER A 749 16.88 -68.57 -24.93
N PRO A 750 17.19 -69.51 -24.02
CA PRO A 750 18.14 -69.25 -22.92
C PRO A 750 19.59 -68.97 -23.37
N GLU A 751 19.99 -69.44 -24.54
CA GLU A 751 21.36 -69.29 -25.07
C GLU A 751 21.62 -67.87 -25.63
N SER A 752 20.61 -67.18 -26.17
CA SER A 752 20.78 -65.83 -26.76
C SER A 752 20.81 -64.70 -25.72
N VAL A 753 20.21 -64.92 -24.54
CA VAL A 753 20.21 -63.94 -23.45
C VAL A 753 21.57 -63.93 -22.72
N LEU A 754 22.24 -65.09 -22.64
CA LEU A 754 23.56 -65.22 -22.01
C LEU A 754 24.68 -64.52 -22.80
N ASP A 755 24.57 -64.44 -24.13
CA ASP A 755 25.57 -63.78 -24.99
C ASP A 755 25.46 -62.23 -24.98
N GLN A 756 24.38 -61.65 -24.43
CA GLN A 756 24.19 -60.19 -24.37
C GLN A 756 24.73 -59.53 -23.08
N TYR A 757 25.10 -60.30 -22.06
CA TYR A 757 25.60 -59.80 -20.76
C TYR A 757 27.09 -60.12 -20.56
N ASP A 758 27.95 -59.55 -21.42
CA ASP A 758 29.40 -59.81 -21.42
C ASP A 758 30.22 -58.72 -20.71
N THR A 759 29.63 -57.99 -19.74
CA THR A 759 30.38 -57.07 -18.88
C THR A 759 30.41 -57.54 -17.42
N VAL A 760 31.59 -57.42 -16.80
CA VAL A 760 31.90 -57.81 -15.41
C VAL A 760 30.94 -57.19 -14.37
N THR A 761 30.24 -56.10 -14.74
CA THR A 761 29.27 -55.40 -13.89
C THR A 761 27.91 -56.10 -13.87
N ASP A 762 27.48 -56.66 -15.00
CA ASP A 762 26.20 -57.38 -15.12
C ASP A 762 26.25 -58.74 -14.41
N GLN A 763 27.40 -59.41 -14.43
CA GLN A 763 27.64 -60.64 -13.66
C GLN A 763 27.51 -60.41 -12.14
N LYS A 764 27.95 -59.27 -11.60
CA LYS A 764 27.79 -58.95 -10.17
C LYS A 764 26.34 -58.69 -9.78
N LEU A 765 25.55 -58.10 -10.68
CA LEU A 765 24.12 -57.85 -10.45
C LEU A 765 23.32 -59.16 -10.51
N LEU A 766 23.64 -60.04 -11.47
CA LEU A 766 23.09 -61.40 -11.54
C LEU A 766 23.46 -62.19 -10.28
N GLN A 767 24.72 -62.15 -9.86
CA GLN A 767 25.20 -62.92 -8.70
C GLN A 767 24.57 -62.46 -7.39
N LYS A 768 24.41 -61.15 -7.19
CA LYS A 768 23.69 -60.59 -6.03
C LYS A 768 22.21 -60.97 -5.99
N ASN A 769 21.57 -61.09 -7.17
CA ASN A 769 20.18 -61.53 -7.28
C ASN A 769 20.03 -63.06 -7.18
N LEU A 770 21.08 -63.82 -7.52
CA LEU A 770 21.15 -65.28 -7.40
C LEU A 770 21.49 -65.75 -5.97
N ASP A 771 22.32 -65.01 -5.23
CA ASP A 771 22.71 -65.31 -3.84
C ASP A 771 21.52 -65.24 -2.86
N GLY A 772 20.41 -64.59 -3.25
CA GLY A 772 19.15 -64.53 -2.51
C GLY A 772 18.22 -65.74 -2.71
N ILE A 773 18.60 -66.68 -3.59
CA ILE A 773 17.86 -67.92 -3.84
C ILE A 773 18.69 -69.04 -3.21
N GLU A 774 18.18 -69.68 -2.14
CA GLU A 774 18.86 -70.82 -1.51
C GLU A 774 19.00 -71.99 -2.49
N ALA A 775 20.12 -72.01 -3.22
CA ALA A 775 20.48 -73.08 -4.12
C ALA A 775 21.10 -74.24 -3.32
N ILE A 776 20.37 -75.34 -3.16
CA ILE A 776 20.92 -76.60 -2.68
C ILE A 776 21.78 -77.20 -3.81
N GLN A 777 23.10 -77.28 -3.60
CA GLN A 777 24.02 -77.96 -4.52
C GLN A 777 24.05 -79.47 -4.26
N LEU A 778 23.91 -80.26 -5.33
CA LEU A 778 24.47 -81.62 -5.42
C LEU A 778 25.38 -81.72 -6.66
N PRO A 779 26.47 -82.50 -6.61
CA PRO A 779 27.49 -82.49 -7.64
C PRO A 779 27.10 -83.38 -8.83
N GLY A 780 27.19 -82.82 -10.05
CA GLY A 780 27.57 -83.63 -11.22
C GLY A 780 26.53 -83.86 -12.31
N GLU A 781 25.59 -82.95 -12.60
CA GLU A 781 24.90 -82.88 -13.90
C GLU A 781 24.11 -81.56 -14.04
N ARG A 782 24.27 -80.81 -15.13
CA ARG A 782 23.41 -79.65 -15.44
C ARG A 782 22.07 -80.18 -15.96
N LYS A 783 21.00 -80.08 -15.18
CA LYS A 783 19.60 -80.31 -15.60
C LYS A 783 18.79 -79.03 -15.56
N LYS A 784 17.77 -78.90 -16.40
CA LYS A 784 16.91 -77.70 -16.46
C LYS A 784 16.06 -77.61 -15.17
N VAL A 785 15.77 -76.39 -14.70
CA VAL A 785 15.03 -76.11 -13.44
C VAL A 785 13.66 -76.83 -13.38
N ILE A 786 12.99 -76.98 -14.52
CA ILE A 786 11.73 -77.74 -14.68
C ILE A 786 11.89 -79.24 -14.37
N GLU A 787 13.06 -79.82 -14.62
CA GLU A 787 13.34 -81.24 -14.34
C GLU A 787 13.64 -81.51 -12.86
N VAL A 788 13.97 -80.47 -12.08
CA VAL A 788 14.36 -80.58 -10.66
C VAL A 788 13.17 -80.34 -9.72
N LEU A 789 12.31 -79.39 -10.04
CA LEU A 789 11.17 -79.01 -9.17
C LEU A 789 9.89 -79.80 -9.49
N GLY A 790 9.80 -80.43 -10.67
CA GLY A 790 8.58 -81.07 -11.16
C GLY A 790 7.55 -80.05 -11.63
N GLN A 791 6.77 -80.40 -12.67
CA GLN A 791 5.78 -79.50 -13.29
C GLN A 791 4.78 -78.91 -12.28
N GLU A 792 4.37 -79.67 -11.26
CA GLU A 792 3.44 -79.19 -10.23
C GLU A 792 4.01 -78.06 -9.35
N THR A 793 5.31 -78.11 -9.01
CA THR A 793 5.92 -77.10 -8.14
C THR A 793 6.21 -75.80 -8.91
N PHE A 794 6.54 -75.92 -10.20
CA PHE A 794 6.69 -74.78 -11.09
C PHE A 794 5.35 -74.06 -11.30
N ILE A 795 4.27 -74.80 -11.58
CA ILE A 795 2.90 -74.26 -11.69
C ILE A 795 2.48 -73.56 -10.39
N ARG A 796 2.76 -74.15 -9.22
CA ARG A 796 2.47 -73.48 -7.92
C ARG A 796 3.24 -72.17 -7.73
N LEU A 797 4.48 -72.08 -8.22
CA LEU A 797 5.27 -70.85 -8.17
C LEU A 797 4.72 -69.80 -9.15
N THR A 798 4.23 -70.22 -10.32
CA THR A 798 3.58 -69.34 -11.29
C THR A 798 2.21 -68.85 -10.79
N ASP A 799 1.42 -69.73 -10.17
CA ASP A 799 0.15 -69.40 -9.51
C ASP A 799 0.36 -68.47 -8.31
N PHE A 800 1.44 -68.66 -7.53
CA PHE A 800 1.80 -67.76 -6.42
C PHE A 800 2.19 -66.36 -6.91
N LEU A 801 2.85 -66.26 -8.06
CA LEU A 801 3.21 -64.99 -8.71
C LEU A 801 2.03 -64.32 -9.46
N GLN A 802 0.98 -65.09 -9.81
CA GLN A 802 -0.26 -64.58 -10.39
C GLN A 802 -1.33 -64.25 -9.32
N ALA A 803 -1.26 -64.85 -8.13
CA ALA A 803 -2.25 -64.63 -7.06
C ALA A 803 -2.16 -63.27 -6.36
N GLU A 804 -1.08 -62.49 -6.56
CA GLU A 804 -0.98 -61.10 -6.07
C GLU A 804 -1.70 -60.07 -6.97
N GLU A 805 -2.51 -60.52 -7.94
CA GLU A 805 -3.23 -59.66 -8.90
C GLU A 805 -4.71 -59.40 -8.50
N THR A 806 -5.04 -59.33 -7.20
CA THR A 806 -6.39 -58.94 -6.73
C THR A 806 -6.42 -57.56 -6.06
N CYS A 807 -6.83 -56.58 -6.86
CA CYS A 807 -7.70 -55.43 -6.52
C CYS A 807 -7.65 -54.91 -5.07
N TYR A 808 -7.06 -53.72 -4.88
CA TYR A 808 -7.56 -52.74 -3.92
C TYR A 808 -7.82 -51.43 -4.66
N GLN A 809 -8.93 -51.38 -5.38
CA GLN A 809 -9.39 -50.17 -6.06
C GLN A 809 -10.45 -49.38 -5.27
N ASP A 810 -10.78 -49.79 -4.04
CA ASP A 810 -11.64 -49.04 -3.12
C ASP A 810 -11.18 -49.27 -1.68
N LEU A 811 -10.34 -48.41 -1.12
CA LEU A 811 -10.17 -48.24 0.33
C LEU A 811 -9.67 -46.81 0.63
N LEU A 812 -10.51 -45.84 0.27
CA LEU A 812 -10.70 -44.66 1.12
C LEU A 812 -11.20 -45.13 2.51
N ASP A 813 -10.80 -44.44 3.58
CA ASP A 813 -11.36 -44.46 4.95
C ASP A 813 -10.78 -45.35 6.08
N HIS A 814 -9.48 -45.62 6.19
CA HIS A 814 -8.95 -46.41 7.34
C HIS A 814 -7.81 -45.80 8.16
N HIS A 815 -7.94 -44.53 8.59
CA HIS A 815 -7.15 -44.02 9.73
C HIS A 815 -7.95 -43.69 11.01
N GLU A 816 -9.27 -43.91 11.03
CA GLU A 816 -10.09 -43.81 12.28
C GLU A 816 -10.49 -45.17 12.89
N TYR A 817 -10.22 -46.31 12.20
CA TYR A 817 -10.67 -47.64 12.66
C TYR A 817 -9.62 -48.47 13.41
N TYR A 818 -8.34 -48.09 13.40
CA TYR A 818 -7.29 -48.93 14.00
C TYR A 818 -7.48 -49.08 15.52
N ASP A 819 -7.79 -48.00 16.22
CA ASP A 819 -8.02 -48.02 17.66
C ASP A 819 -9.33 -48.74 18.02
N THR A 820 -10.36 -48.61 17.20
CA THR A 820 -11.66 -49.29 17.36
C THR A 820 -11.56 -50.80 17.11
N TYR A 821 -10.74 -51.20 16.13
CA TYR A 821 -10.47 -52.60 15.79
C TYR A 821 -9.60 -53.30 16.84
N LEU A 822 -8.59 -52.62 17.38
CA LEU A 822 -7.81 -53.12 18.52
C LEU A 822 -8.67 -53.26 19.79
N ALA A 823 -9.54 -52.29 20.06
CA ALA A 823 -10.48 -52.36 21.17
C ALA A 823 -11.50 -53.52 21.02
N PHE A 824 -11.92 -53.83 19.79
CA PHE A 824 -12.75 -55.00 19.47
C PHE A 824 -12.01 -56.32 19.70
N LEU A 825 -10.75 -56.44 19.26
CA LEU A 825 -9.94 -57.65 19.39
C LEU A 825 -9.54 -57.96 20.85
N LEU A 826 -9.42 -56.94 21.69
CA LEU A 826 -9.05 -57.07 23.10
C LEU A 826 -10.23 -57.43 24.02
N LYS A 827 -11.47 -57.53 23.50
CA LYS A 827 -12.63 -57.99 24.27
C LYS A 827 -12.46 -59.47 24.70
N PRO A 828 -12.89 -59.87 25.92
CA PRO A 828 -12.70 -61.22 26.44
C PRO A 828 -13.28 -62.32 25.56
N GLU A 829 -14.41 -62.03 24.92
CA GLU A 829 -15.14 -62.89 23.98
C GLU A 829 -14.40 -63.12 22.65
N ASN A 830 -13.49 -62.22 22.28
CA ASN A 830 -12.70 -62.29 21.03
C ASN A 830 -11.27 -62.81 21.23
N LYS A 831 -10.91 -63.19 22.47
CA LYS A 831 -9.55 -63.59 22.85
C LYS A 831 -9.02 -64.81 22.09
N ALA A 832 -9.89 -65.75 21.72
CA ALA A 832 -9.52 -66.91 20.91
C ALA A 832 -9.17 -66.54 19.46
N PHE A 833 -9.84 -65.52 18.90
CA PHE A 833 -9.59 -65.00 17.57
C PHE A 833 -8.29 -64.18 17.54
N TYR A 834 -8.08 -63.34 18.55
CA TYR A 834 -6.82 -62.60 18.75
C TYR A 834 -5.59 -63.52 18.87
N GLN A 835 -5.69 -64.62 19.63
CA GLN A 835 -4.57 -65.58 19.76
C GLN A 835 -4.26 -66.32 18.45
N ARG A 836 -5.27 -66.58 17.61
CA ARG A 836 -5.03 -67.13 16.26
C ARG A 836 -4.32 -66.13 15.38
N LEU A 837 -4.79 -64.88 15.33
CA LEU A 837 -4.15 -63.80 14.56
C LEU A 837 -2.71 -63.55 15.00
N LYS A 838 -2.44 -63.63 16.30
CA LYS A 838 -1.07 -63.57 16.85
C LYS A 838 -0.21 -64.74 16.39
N GLY A 839 -0.75 -65.96 16.38
CA GLY A 839 -0.06 -67.15 15.85
C GLY A 839 0.25 -67.10 14.36
N PHE A 840 -0.48 -66.28 13.60
CA PHE A 840 -0.24 -66.02 12.17
C PHE A 840 0.63 -64.79 11.91
N GLY A 841 1.12 -64.09 12.95
CA GLY A 841 2.01 -62.95 12.80
C GLY A 841 1.33 -61.61 12.45
N PHE A 842 0.00 -61.55 12.44
CA PHE A 842 -0.77 -60.33 12.10
C PHE A 842 -0.93 -59.34 13.28
N VAL A 843 -0.29 -59.61 14.42
CA VAL A 843 -0.28 -58.71 15.58
C VAL A 843 1.16 -58.48 16.01
N PRO A 844 1.70 -57.24 15.90
CA PRO A 844 3.10 -56.96 16.21
C PRO A 844 3.40 -57.14 17.71
N GLU A 845 4.51 -57.80 18.04
CA GLU A 845 5.01 -57.92 19.41
C GLU A 845 5.94 -56.74 19.76
N GLY A 846 5.52 -55.91 20.72
CA GLY A 846 6.33 -54.78 21.22
C GLY A 846 6.30 -53.53 20.34
N ASP A 847 7.15 -52.54 20.66
CA ASP A 847 7.17 -51.14 20.16
C ASP A 847 7.31 -50.92 18.63
N LYS A 848 7.10 -51.94 17.80
CA LYS A 848 6.99 -51.83 16.35
C LYS A 848 5.56 -51.47 15.92
N LYS A 849 5.12 -50.26 16.28
CA LYS A 849 3.82 -49.69 15.88
C LYS A 849 3.82 -48.96 14.52
N LYS A 850 4.88 -49.07 13.70
CA LYS A 850 5.10 -48.17 12.55
C LYS A 850 5.58 -48.82 11.24
N GLU A 851 5.67 -50.14 11.17
CA GLU A 851 5.80 -50.88 9.90
C GLU A 851 4.49 -51.61 9.66
#